data_AF-A0A1V8U6U1-F1
#
_entry.id   AF-A0A1V8U6U1-F1
#
_cell.length_a   1.000
_cell.length_b   1.000
_cell.length_c   1.000
_cell.angle_alpha   90.00
_cell.angle_beta   90.00
_cell.angle_gamma   90.00
#
_symmetry.space_group_name_H-M   'P 1'
#
loop_
_entity.id
_entity.type
_entity.pdbx_description
1 polymer ?
#
loop_
_entity_poly.entity_id
_entity_poly.type
_entity_poly.pdbx_seq_one_letter_code
_entity_poly.pdbx_strand_id
1 'polypeptide(L)'
;MSEGDAEREHALEQYKKTLLDSREWEAKLKALRLDIKGLQHDFDVSEDNIKALQSVGQIIGEVLKQLDEERFIVKASSGPRYVVGCRSKVDKAKLKQGTRVALDMTTLTIMRMLPREVDPLVYNMSLEDPGQVSFAGIGGLNEQIRELREVIELPLKNPELFMRVGIKPPKGVLLYGPPGTGKTLLARAVASSLETNFLKVVSSAIVDKYIGESARLIREMFGYAKEHEPCIIFMDEIDAIGGRRFSEGTSADREIQRTLMELLNQLDGFDYLGKTKIIMATNRPDTLDPALLRAGRLDRKIEIGLPNEAGRLEVLKIHAEAVVKEGEIDYESVVKMSDGLNGADLRNVVTEAGLFAIKDYRDAVNQDDFNKAVRKVAESKKLEGKLEYQKFAIDSHSISTLTPHCHQAFPYGVSATPALRGNTAYFPTWNGLLVAYDYTTCTIQWQTNITAYLNSYKVPDRYQAAFASPVSRTSPQLDGSTLYIGTLRYALLLAVDVGSGKVLANVQLNPHPLAIATMSPTFHDGRIFIGTSSVEEAATQDVTYACCSFVGNFAAFTFDRRQNKFETQWNRTMLPEPYGVGLWSGGSIWGSQPSIDEKRGQVFVATGNVYDIPADVQSCIDKTANDNETACYPDTVWQESVIAFDVGTGKVNWIQRLSALDAWTLPCLAPLYGLPPQPTCPPNPGPDADFGMAPSFIPSHGRKTPHSADIVVVGQKNGFLYALDACNGTIYWSTLTGPDSSSSGALMWGVTVDEGKVYFTAVNPGLATWTLQPSGMNISNSAFGAVDLATGKFAWEVPVPNNWTSFAPPSMTEDVVLVGVSGFQGGVGNPSSKGSIVALDKATGTLLKQVQAESVVYGGVAVEGQYVMYGVGYAKNFQVADVGSFNVYQVIGGKGSVAARGGEADPH
;
A
#
# COMPACT_ATOMS: atom_id res chain seq x y z
N MET A 1 91.69 -52.46 54.58
CA MET A 1 90.45 -53.15 54.17
C MET A 1 90.73 -54.63 54.25
N SER A 2 89.84 -55.41 54.85
CA SER A 2 90.05 -56.85 55.03
C SER A 2 90.00 -57.57 53.68
N GLU A 3 90.65 -58.72 53.51
CA GLU A 3 90.59 -59.51 52.27
C GLU A 3 89.13 -59.77 51.81
N GLY A 4 88.19 -59.88 52.75
CA GLY A 4 86.76 -60.03 52.45
C GLY A 4 86.08 -58.79 51.87
N ASP A 5 86.62 -57.57 52.09
CA ASP A 5 86.08 -56.34 51.47
C ASP A 5 86.46 -56.23 50.00
N ALA A 6 87.65 -56.70 49.61
CA ALA A 6 88.13 -56.68 48.23
C ALA A 6 87.41 -57.71 47.34
N GLU A 7 87.15 -58.92 47.85
CA GLU A 7 86.34 -59.92 47.15
C GLU A 7 84.89 -59.47 46.98
N ARG A 8 84.33 -58.82 48.01
CA ARG A 8 82.99 -58.24 47.94
C ARG A 8 82.90 -57.12 46.91
N GLU A 9 83.89 -56.25 46.84
CA GLU A 9 83.94 -55.17 45.85
C GLU A 9 84.10 -55.71 44.42
N HIS A 10 84.94 -56.73 44.23
CA HIS A 10 85.07 -57.41 42.93
C HIS A 10 83.77 -58.11 42.49
N ALA A 11 83.08 -58.81 43.40
CA ALA A 11 81.80 -59.43 43.12
C ALA A 11 80.70 -58.40 42.83
N LEU A 12 80.69 -57.26 43.53
CA LEU A 12 79.76 -56.15 43.27
C LEU A 12 80.04 -55.46 41.93
N GLU A 13 81.30 -55.31 41.53
CA GLU A 13 81.65 -54.79 40.19
C GLU A 13 81.23 -55.73 39.07
N GLN A 14 81.44 -57.04 39.23
CA GLN A 14 80.94 -58.04 38.28
C GLN A 14 79.41 -58.01 38.20
N TYR A 15 78.71 -57.93 39.34
CA TYR A 15 77.25 -57.83 39.37
C TYR A 15 76.75 -56.52 38.73
N LYS A 16 77.43 -55.39 39.01
CA LYS A 16 77.14 -54.08 38.40
C LYS A 16 77.31 -54.11 36.89
N LYS A 17 78.35 -54.79 36.38
CA LYS A 17 78.57 -54.98 34.93
C LYS A 17 77.42 -55.77 34.30
N THR A 18 77.05 -56.89 34.89
CA THR A 18 75.90 -57.71 34.43
C THR A 18 74.58 -56.93 34.49
N LEU A 19 74.40 -56.06 35.50
CA LEU A 19 73.21 -55.23 35.65
C LEU A 19 73.16 -54.09 34.61
N LEU A 20 74.31 -53.51 34.25
CA LEU A 20 74.41 -52.55 33.14
C LEU A 20 74.10 -53.21 31.80
N ASP A 21 74.66 -54.39 31.55
CA ASP A 21 74.36 -55.19 30.34
C ASP A 21 72.87 -55.52 30.27
N SER A 22 72.25 -55.92 31.40
CA SER A 22 70.81 -56.17 31.48
C SER A 22 69.97 -54.94 31.14
N ARG A 23 70.38 -53.74 31.58
CA ARG A 23 69.69 -52.47 31.25
C ARG A 23 69.82 -52.12 29.78
N GLU A 24 70.97 -52.35 29.17
CA GLU A 24 71.14 -52.16 27.72
C GLU A 24 70.23 -53.13 26.92
N TRP A 25 70.14 -54.39 27.35
CA TRP A 25 69.24 -55.36 26.74
C TRP A 25 67.76 -55.00 26.94
N GLU A 26 67.36 -54.50 28.10
CA GLU A 26 66.00 -53.98 28.32
C GLU A 26 65.68 -52.80 27.39
N ALA A 27 66.60 -51.86 27.22
CA ALA A 27 66.41 -50.72 26.31
C ALA A 27 66.26 -51.17 24.85
N LYS A 28 67.10 -52.11 24.39
CA LYS A 28 67.00 -52.72 23.05
C LYS A 28 65.69 -53.49 22.86
N LEU A 29 65.29 -54.29 23.86
CA LEU A 29 64.03 -55.04 23.82
C LEU A 29 62.82 -54.10 23.78
N LYS A 30 62.85 -53.00 24.54
CA LYS A 30 61.78 -51.99 24.55
C LYS A 30 61.69 -51.25 23.22
N ALA A 31 62.83 -50.89 22.62
CA ALA A 31 62.87 -50.30 21.28
C ALA A 31 62.27 -51.24 20.22
N LEU A 32 62.71 -52.51 20.18
CA LEU A 32 62.16 -53.52 19.27
C LEU A 32 60.66 -53.75 19.46
N ARG A 33 60.17 -53.74 20.71
CA ARG A 33 58.72 -53.85 20.98
C ARG A 33 57.94 -52.63 20.50
N LEU A 34 58.50 -51.43 20.59
CA LEU A 34 57.89 -50.22 20.06
C LEU A 34 57.85 -50.25 18.53
N ASP A 35 58.93 -50.68 17.88
CA ASP A 35 59.00 -50.84 16.43
C ASP A 35 57.99 -51.87 15.93
N ILE A 36 57.85 -53.02 16.62
CA ILE A 36 56.83 -54.03 16.29
C ILE A 36 55.42 -53.46 16.43
N LYS A 37 55.15 -52.67 17.48
CA LYS A 37 53.83 -52.01 17.64
C LYS A 37 53.56 -51.00 16.53
N GLY A 38 54.57 -50.24 16.10
CA GLY A 38 54.46 -49.33 14.96
C GLY A 38 54.17 -50.09 13.68
N LEU A 39 54.95 -51.12 13.38
CA LEU A 39 54.75 -51.98 12.21
C LEU A 39 53.39 -52.68 12.22
N GLN A 40 52.89 -53.09 13.39
CA GLN A 40 51.58 -53.72 13.49
C GLN A 40 50.44 -52.73 13.27
N HIS A 41 50.55 -51.50 13.79
CA HIS A 41 49.61 -50.43 13.45
C HIS A 41 49.60 -50.15 11.94
N ASP A 42 50.78 -50.04 11.32
CA ASP A 42 50.90 -49.78 9.89
C ASP A 42 50.37 -50.96 9.07
N PHE A 43 50.59 -52.19 9.53
CA PHE A 43 50.02 -53.40 8.95
C PHE A 43 48.48 -53.36 9.02
N ASP A 44 47.90 -53.11 10.18
CA ASP A 44 46.44 -53.06 10.38
C ASP A 44 45.80 -51.98 9.48
N VAL A 45 46.39 -50.77 9.42
CA VAL A 45 45.95 -49.70 8.52
C VAL A 45 46.05 -50.13 7.05
N SER A 46 47.15 -50.78 6.66
CA SER A 46 47.32 -51.25 5.27
C SER A 46 46.33 -52.36 4.91
N GLU A 47 46.06 -53.29 5.84
CA GLU A 47 45.12 -54.38 5.65
C GLU A 47 43.68 -53.85 5.53
N ASP A 48 43.30 -52.88 6.37
CA ASP A 48 41.99 -52.23 6.31
C ASP A 48 41.80 -51.42 5.02
N ASN A 49 42.85 -50.75 4.54
CA ASN A 49 42.82 -50.07 3.24
C ASN A 49 42.62 -51.08 2.09
N ILE A 50 43.28 -52.24 2.13
CA ILE A 50 43.08 -53.30 1.13
C ILE A 50 41.66 -53.86 1.19
N LYS A 51 41.10 -54.07 2.40
CA LYS A 51 39.69 -54.47 2.57
C LYS A 51 38.72 -53.41 2.04
N ALA A 52 38.99 -52.13 2.28
CA ALA A 52 38.17 -51.03 1.79
C ALA A 52 38.13 -50.97 0.25
N LEU A 53 39.24 -51.29 -0.42
CA LEU A 53 39.31 -51.37 -1.89
C LEU A 53 38.43 -52.46 -2.51
N GLN A 54 38.06 -53.50 -1.75
CA GLN A 54 37.13 -54.53 -2.20
C GLN A 54 35.66 -54.08 -2.16
N SER A 55 35.36 -52.98 -1.46
CA SER A 55 34.00 -52.46 -1.38
C SER A 55 33.63 -51.72 -2.67
N VAL A 56 32.44 -52.00 -3.18
CA VAL A 56 31.91 -51.37 -4.40
C VAL A 56 30.82 -50.37 -4.02
N GLY A 57 30.82 -49.22 -4.69
CA GLY A 57 29.78 -48.20 -4.52
C GLY A 57 28.39 -48.71 -4.89
N GLN A 58 27.37 -48.21 -4.20
CA GLN A 58 25.96 -48.53 -4.44
C GLN A 58 25.26 -47.32 -5.05
N ILE A 59 24.34 -47.54 -5.99
CA ILE A 59 23.55 -46.47 -6.62
C ILE A 59 22.42 -46.09 -5.67
N ILE A 60 22.27 -44.80 -5.37
CA ILE A 60 21.15 -44.31 -4.56
C ILE A 60 19.92 -44.18 -5.45
N GLY A 61 18.77 -44.61 -4.93
CA GLY A 61 17.48 -44.44 -5.58
C GLY A 61 16.33 -44.26 -4.58
N GLU A 62 15.17 -43.90 -5.11
CA GLU A 62 13.95 -43.68 -4.37
C GLU A 62 12.85 -44.64 -4.85
N VAL A 63 12.18 -45.31 -3.91
CA VAL A 63 11.06 -46.21 -4.21
C VAL A 63 9.85 -45.38 -4.65
N LEU A 64 9.46 -45.52 -5.91
CA LEU A 64 8.26 -44.85 -6.44
C LEU A 64 6.99 -45.64 -6.11
N LYS A 65 7.02 -46.95 -6.36
CA LYS A 65 5.85 -47.81 -6.16
C LYS A 65 6.26 -49.27 -6.04
N GLN A 66 5.60 -50.00 -5.14
CA GLN A 66 5.67 -51.45 -5.11
C GLN A 66 4.75 -52.03 -6.20
N LEU A 67 5.30 -52.91 -7.04
CA LEU A 67 4.54 -53.52 -8.14
C LEU A 67 3.93 -54.86 -7.69
N ASP A 68 4.73 -55.66 -6.98
CA ASP A 68 4.37 -56.96 -6.44
C ASP A 68 5.29 -57.31 -5.25
N GLU A 69 5.16 -58.50 -4.65
CA GLU A 69 5.89 -58.86 -3.43
C GLU A 69 7.42 -58.87 -3.61
N GLU A 70 7.91 -59.09 -4.83
CA GLU A 70 9.36 -59.19 -5.12
C GLU A 70 9.92 -58.00 -5.91
N ARG A 71 9.08 -57.20 -6.57
CA ARG A 71 9.52 -56.15 -7.50
C ARG A 71 9.01 -54.77 -7.11
N PHE A 72 9.93 -53.80 -7.21
CA PHE A 72 9.69 -52.40 -6.90
C PHE A 72 10.10 -51.53 -8.09
N ILE A 73 9.40 -50.42 -8.32
CA ILE A 73 9.87 -49.37 -9.23
C ILE A 73 10.72 -48.41 -8.41
N VAL A 74 11.99 -48.28 -8.78
CA VAL A 74 12.94 -47.35 -8.14
C VAL A 74 13.45 -46.36 -9.18
N LYS A 75 13.46 -45.07 -8.81
CA LYS A 75 14.10 -44.01 -9.60
C LYS A 75 15.53 -43.83 -9.09
N ALA A 76 16.52 -44.04 -9.95
CA ALA A 76 17.91 -43.74 -9.60
C ALA A 76 18.13 -42.22 -9.53
N SER A 77 19.07 -41.76 -8.70
CA SER A 77 19.43 -40.33 -8.62
C SER A 77 19.94 -39.78 -9.96
N SER A 78 20.46 -40.63 -10.85
CA SER A 78 20.86 -40.26 -12.21
C SER A 78 19.68 -39.97 -13.15
N GLY A 79 18.43 -40.23 -12.74
CA GLY A 79 17.22 -39.97 -13.51
C GLY A 79 16.40 -41.21 -13.97
N PRO A 80 16.99 -42.28 -14.51
CA PRO A 80 16.24 -43.41 -15.06
C PRO A 80 15.47 -44.18 -13.98
N ARG A 81 14.36 -44.78 -14.41
CA ARG A 81 13.48 -45.60 -13.56
C ARG A 81 13.69 -47.07 -13.89
N TYR A 82 13.90 -47.89 -12.87
CA TYR A 82 14.15 -49.31 -13.01
C TYR A 82 13.08 -50.12 -12.27
N VAL A 83 12.77 -51.30 -12.80
CA VAL A 83 12.04 -52.33 -12.05
C VAL A 83 13.08 -53.23 -11.42
N VAL A 84 13.14 -53.23 -10.10
CA VAL A 84 14.22 -53.84 -9.32
C VAL A 84 13.69 -54.89 -8.37
N GLY A 85 14.47 -55.95 -8.19
CA GLY A 85 14.22 -56.95 -7.15
C GLY A 85 14.69 -56.46 -5.77
N CYS A 86 14.19 -57.08 -4.71
CA CYS A 86 14.60 -56.79 -3.34
C CYS A 86 15.35 -57.97 -2.70
N ARG A 87 16.41 -57.69 -1.95
CA ARG A 87 17.12 -58.71 -1.18
C ARG A 87 16.21 -59.24 -0.06
N SER A 88 16.16 -60.56 0.12
CA SER A 88 15.28 -61.23 1.10
C SER A 88 15.47 -60.80 2.57
N LYS A 89 16.65 -60.26 2.92
CA LYS A 89 16.93 -59.72 4.27
C LYS A 89 16.34 -58.33 4.53
N VAL A 90 15.88 -57.61 3.50
CA VAL A 90 15.29 -56.28 3.66
C VAL A 90 13.81 -56.41 3.99
N ASP A 91 13.38 -55.68 5.02
CA ASP A 91 11.98 -55.67 5.44
C ASP A 91 11.10 -54.94 4.40
N LYS A 92 10.35 -55.72 3.63
CA LYS A 92 9.52 -55.23 2.53
C LYS A 92 8.39 -54.31 3.00
N ALA A 93 7.91 -54.47 4.24
CA ALA A 93 6.83 -53.64 4.77
C ALA A 93 7.26 -52.17 5.01
N LYS A 94 8.56 -51.93 5.18
CA LYS A 94 9.14 -50.59 5.38
C LYS A 94 9.45 -49.88 4.07
N LEU A 95 9.51 -50.60 2.95
CA LEU A 95 9.75 -50.05 1.61
C LEU A 95 8.49 -49.39 1.05
N LYS A 96 8.16 -48.22 1.59
CA LYS A 96 7.01 -47.41 1.14
C LYS A 96 7.45 -46.44 0.06
N GLN A 97 6.46 -45.93 -0.69
CA GLN A 97 6.68 -44.84 -1.63
C GLN A 97 7.41 -43.66 -0.95
N GLY A 98 8.47 -43.16 -1.57
CA GLY A 98 9.34 -42.10 -1.06
C GLY A 98 10.53 -42.57 -0.24
N THR A 99 10.66 -43.88 0.05
CA THR A 99 11.79 -44.40 0.83
C THR A 99 13.06 -44.44 -0.02
N ARG A 100 14.18 -43.92 0.51
CA ARG A 100 15.49 -44.02 -0.14
C ARG A 100 16.09 -45.40 0.06
N VAL A 101 16.69 -45.95 -0.99
CA VAL A 101 17.28 -47.28 -1.02
C VAL A 101 18.62 -47.26 -1.74
N ALA A 102 19.52 -48.16 -1.36
CA ALA A 102 20.76 -48.40 -2.08
C ALA A 102 20.58 -49.61 -3.01
N LEU A 103 20.90 -49.41 -4.29
CA LEU A 103 20.88 -50.42 -5.33
C LEU A 103 22.30 -50.93 -5.60
N ASP A 104 22.42 -52.23 -5.82
CA ASP A 104 23.65 -52.80 -6.36
C ASP A 104 23.94 -52.26 -7.77
N MET A 105 25.20 -51.89 -8.04
CA MET A 105 25.57 -51.28 -9.32
C MET A 105 25.48 -52.28 -10.50
N THR A 106 25.68 -53.57 -10.25
CA THR A 106 25.70 -54.60 -11.30
C THR A 106 24.33 -55.20 -11.57
N THR A 107 23.57 -55.52 -10.53
CA THR A 107 22.29 -56.23 -10.64
C THR A 107 21.08 -55.32 -10.48
N LEU A 108 21.27 -54.05 -10.07
CA LEU A 108 20.21 -53.11 -9.73
C LEU A 108 19.21 -53.71 -8.73
N THR A 109 19.68 -54.44 -7.73
CA THR A 109 18.83 -55.01 -6.66
C THR A 109 18.87 -54.14 -5.41
N ILE A 110 17.75 -54.02 -4.68
CA ILE A 110 17.68 -53.27 -3.42
C ILE A 110 18.50 -54.02 -2.36
N MET A 111 19.61 -53.41 -1.95
CA MET A 111 20.55 -53.97 -0.97
C MET A 111 20.18 -53.61 0.47
N ARG A 112 19.84 -52.34 0.70
CA ARG A 112 19.48 -51.80 2.02
C ARG A 112 18.62 -50.54 1.88
N MET A 113 17.86 -50.23 2.93
CA MET A 113 17.17 -48.94 3.07
C MET A 113 18.14 -47.88 3.60
N LEU A 114 17.95 -46.64 3.15
CA LEU A 114 18.71 -45.49 3.59
C LEU A 114 17.79 -44.53 4.34
N PRO A 115 18.28 -43.81 5.37
CA PRO A 115 17.55 -42.71 5.96
C PRO A 115 17.34 -41.59 4.92
N ARG A 116 16.42 -40.68 5.23
CA ARG A 116 16.20 -39.48 4.42
C ARG A 116 17.51 -38.68 4.35
N GLU A 117 17.80 -38.13 3.16
CA GLU A 117 18.90 -37.19 3.01
C GLU A 117 18.55 -35.85 3.62
N VAL A 118 19.52 -35.20 4.25
CA VAL A 118 19.43 -33.78 4.54
C VAL A 118 20.39 -33.10 3.59
N ASP A 119 19.89 -32.11 2.85
CA ASP A 119 20.73 -31.30 1.96
C ASP A 119 21.86 -30.64 2.78
N PRO A 120 23.12 -30.67 2.32
CA PRO A 120 24.23 -30.08 3.06
C PRO A 120 24.02 -28.60 3.38
N LEU A 121 23.27 -27.85 2.56
CA LEU A 121 22.93 -26.46 2.84
C LEU A 121 22.04 -26.35 4.08
N VAL A 122 21.01 -27.19 4.20
CA VAL A 122 20.11 -27.23 5.37
C VAL A 122 20.87 -27.70 6.61
N TYR A 123 21.78 -28.67 6.45
CA TYR A 123 22.62 -29.12 7.55
C TYR A 123 23.53 -27.99 8.07
N ASN A 124 24.15 -27.22 7.18
CA ASN A 124 24.95 -26.05 7.55
C ASN A 124 24.12 -24.97 8.29
N MET A 125 22.86 -24.76 7.87
CA MET A 125 21.93 -23.84 8.56
C MET A 125 21.58 -24.31 9.98
N SER A 126 21.64 -25.61 10.25
CA SER A 126 21.37 -26.19 11.57
C SER A 126 22.59 -26.21 12.50
N LEU A 127 23.81 -26.20 11.93
CA LEU A 127 25.05 -26.17 12.70
C LEU A 127 25.42 -24.78 13.21
N GLU A 128 24.80 -23.72 12.67
CA GLU A 128 24.99 -22.37 13.20
C GLU A 128 24.37 -22.27 14.61
N ASP A 129 25.23 -22.44 15.62
CA ASP A 129 24.84 -22.29 17.01
C ASP A 129 24.34 -20.85 17.25
N PRO A 130 23.11 -20.66 17.79
CA PRO A 130 22.60 -19.34 18.16
C PRO A 130 23.51 -18.59 19.14
N GLY A 131 24.49 -19.24 19.76
CA GLY A 131 25.43 -18.65 20.70
C GLY A 131 24.75 -18.42 22.05
N GLN A 132 25.52 -18.49 23.14
CA GLN A 132 25.01 -18.37 24.51
C GLN A 132 24.65 -16.92 24.86
N VAL A 133 23.64 -16.37 24.19
CA VAL A 133 23.09 -15.04 24.47
C VAL A 133 21.90 -15.21 25.41
N SER A 134 21.90 -14.50 26.53
CA SER A 134 20.79 -14.46 27.48
C SER A 134 19.90 -13.24 27.22
N PHE A 135 18.65 -13.29 27.67
CA PHE A 135 17.75 -12.13 27.61
C PHE A 135 18.28 -10.92 28.39
N ALA A 136 19.10 -11.15 29.42
CA ALA A 136 19.75 -10.06 30.18
C ALA A 136 20.77 -9.28 29.34
N GLY A 137 21.28 -9.86 28.25
CA GLY A 137 22.14 -9.17 27.29
C GLY A 137 21.41 -8.26 26.31
N ILE A 138 20.08 -8.14 26.40
CA ILE A 138 19.26 -7.29 25.54
C ILE A 138 18.61 -6.19 26.41
N GLY A 139 18.96 -4.93 26.15
CA GLY A 139 18.38 -3.77 26.85
C GLY A 139 17.28 -3.08 26.04
N GLY A 140 16.31 -2.47 26.74
CA GLY A 140 15.34 -1.55 26.16
C GLY A 140 14.21 -2.15 25.33
N LEU A 141 14.12 -3.49 25.20
CA LEU A 141 13.14 -4.20 24.35
C LEU A 141 12.22 -5.14 25.13
N ASN A 142 11.94 -4.83 26.41
CA ASN A 142 11.22 -5.73 27.32
C ASN A 142 9.81 -6.10 26.83
N GLU A 143 9.10 -5.15 26.21
CA GLU A 143 7.77 -5.37 25.67
C GLU A 143 7.80 -6.33 24.47
N GLN A 144 8.70 -6.09 23.51
CA GLN A 144 8.88 -6.91 22.33
C GLN A 144 9.37 -8.32 22.69
N ILE A 145 10.24 -8.45 23.70
CA ILE A 145 10.66 -9.74 24.26
C ILE A 145 9.44 -10.51 24.80
N ARG A 146 8.56 -9.84 25.57
CA ARG A 146 7.36 -10.48 26.12
C ARG A 146 6.45 -11.00 25.01
N GLU A 147 6.14 -10.16 24.01
CA GLU A 147 5.29 -10.55 22.88
C GLU A 147 5.86 -11.74 22.10
N LEU A 148 7.16 -11.74 21.84
CA LEU A 148 7.83 -12.83 21.14
C LEU A 148 7.78 -14.14 21.94
N ARG A 149 7.95 -14.07 23.27
CA ARG A 149 7.84 -15.23 24.17
C ARG A 149 6.42 -15.80 24.22
N GLU A 150 5.39 -14.95 24.22
CA GLU A 150 3.99 -15.39 24.19
C GLU A 150 3.65 -16.19 22.92
N VAL A 151 4.29 -15.89 21.79
CA VAL A 151 4.05 -16.57 20.52
C VAL A 151 4.86 -17.85 20.38
N ILE A 152 6.09 -17.87 20.89
CA ILE A 152 7.03 -18.96 20.63
C ILE A 152 7.14 -19.88 21.85
N GLU A 153 7.49 -19.33 23.01
CA GLU A 153 7.74 -20.11 24.23
C GLU A 153 6.44 -20.71 24.79
N LEU A 154 5.36 -19.91 24.88
CA LEU A 154 4.13 -20.34 25.52
C LEU A 154 3.45 -21.53 24.80
N PRO A 155 3.31 -21.56 23.45
CA PRO A 155 2.73 -22.71 22.77
C PRO A 155 3.60 -23.97 22.80
N LEU A 156 4.92 -23.80 22.90
CA LEU A 156 5.86 -24.93 22.98
C LEU A 156 5.89 -25.56 24.37
N LYS A 157 5.84 -24.74 25.43
CA LYS A 157 5.84 -25.22 26.83
C LYS A 157 4.46 -25.69 27.31
N ASN A 158 3.40 -24.93 27.02
CA ASN A 158 2.05 -25.17 27.55
C ASN A 158 0.95 -25.15 26.48
N PRO A 159 0.93 -26.13 25.56
CA PRO A 159 -0.09 -26.19 24.50
C PRO A 159 -1.52 -26.39 25.04
N GLU A 160 -1.66 -26.92 26.26
CA GLU A 160 -2.97 -27.15 26.89
C GLU A 160 -3.77 -25.87 27.15
N LEU A 161 -3.12 -24.74 27.35
CA LEU A 161 -3.78 -23.45 27.57
C LEU A 161 -4.58 -23.03 26.32
N PHE A 162 -3.99 -23.22 25.14
CA PHE A 162 -4.64 -22.93 23.85
C PHE A 162 -5.81 -23.89 23.58
N MET A 163 -5.64 -25.18 23.91
CA MET A 163 -6.70 -26.18 23.77
C MET A 163 -7.90 -25.90 24.70
N ARG A 164 -7.66 -25.46 25.94
CA ARG A 164 -8.73 -25.11 26.89
C ARG A 164 -9.55 -23.91 26.42
N VAL A 165 -8.89 -22.91 25.83
CA VAL A 165 -9.55 -21.71 25.28
C VAL A 165 -10.22 -22.01 23.93
N GLY A 166 -9.76 -23.03 23.21
CA GLY A 166 -10.30 -23.43 21.90
C GLY A 166 -9.72 -22.62 20.73
N ILE A 167 -8.55 -22.00 20.91
CA ILE A 167 -7.88 -21.21 19.87
C ILE A 167 -6.66 -21.96 19.32
N LYS A 168 -6.34 -21.74 18.05
CA LYS A 168 -5.11 -22.26 17.44
C LYS A 168 -3.93 -21.38 17.86
N PRO A 169 -2.76 -21.97 18.20
CA PRO A 169 -1.59 -21.18 18.53
C PRO A 169 -1.09 -20.42 17.29
N PRO A 170 -0.56 -19.20 17.45
CA PRO A 170 0.04 -18.43 16.37
C PRO A 170 1.21 -19.19 15.72
N LYS A 171 1.36 -19.08 14.40
CA LYS A 171 2.35 -19.83 13.61
C LYS A 171 3.66 -19.07 13.42
N GLY A 172 3.56 -17.79 13.07
CA GLY A 172 4.70 -16.99 12.60
C GLY A 172 4.72 -15.56 13.14
N VAL A 173 5.94 -15.03 13.30
CA VAL A 173 6.21 -13.67 13.76
C VAL A 173 7.06 -12.94 12.72
N LEU A 174 6.70 -11.69 12.42
CA LEU A 174 7.52 -10.77 11.65
C LEU A 174 8.11 -9.71 12.58
N LEU A 175 9.44 -9.64 12.62
CA LEU A 175 10.21 -8.57 13.26
C LEU A 175 10.57 -7.53 12.19
N TYR A 176 10.11 -6.29 12.35
CA TYR A 176 10.45 -5.20 11.43
C TYR A 176 10.90 -3.95 12.17
N GLY A 177 11.70 -3.12 11.50
CA GLY A 177 12.17 -1.85 12.05
C GLY A 177 13.53 -1.42 11.49
N PRO A 178 14.06 -0.27 11.93
CA PRO A 178 15.34 0.25 11.44
C PRO A 178 16.50 -0.73 11.58
N PRO A 179 17.53 -0.64 10.72
CA PRO A 179 18.74 -1.46 10.89
C PRO A 179 19.45 -1.11 12.21
N GLY A 180 20.09 -2.11 12.82
CA GLY A 180 20.86 -1.91 14.05
C GLY A 180 20.04 -1.86 15.36
N THR A 181 18.73 -2.15 15.33
CA THR A 181 17.87 -2.18 16.53
C THR A 181 17.83 -3.54 17.26
N GLY A 182 18.53 -4.56 16.76
CA GLY A 182 18.69 -5.84 17.47
C GLY A 182 17.71 -6.95 17.07
N LYS A 183 17.06 -6.88 15.90
CA LYS A 183 16.15 -7.93 15.38
C LYS A 183 16.79 -9.34 15.39
N THR A 184 17.98 -9.48 14.80
CA THR A 184 18.72 -10.75 14.76
C THR A 184 19.18 -11.20 16.16
N LEU A 185 19.55 -10.25 17.04
CA LEU A 185 19.96 -10.54 18.42
C LEU A 185 18.80 -11.12 19.24
N LEU A 186 17.59 -10.55 19.06
CA LEU A 186 16.37 -11.00 19.73
C LEU A 186 16.01 -12.44 19.36
N ALA A 187 16.09 -12.78 18.07
CA ALA A 187 15.82 -14.14 17.60
C ALA A 187 16.83 -15.15 18.17
N ARG A 188 18.12 -14.80 18.22
CA ARG A 188 19.17 -15.64 18.81
C ARG A 188 18.96 -15.90 20.30
N ALA A 189 18.57 -14.87 21.07
CA ALA A 189 18.31 -15.02 22.50
C ALA A 189 17.10 -15.95 22.78
N VAL A 190 16.05 -15.89 21.97
CA VAL A 190 14.92 -16.82 22.08
C VAL A 190 15.32 -18.26 21.77
N ALA A 191 16.12 -18.47 20.72
CA ALA A 191 16.59 -19.81 20.36
C ALA A 191 17.47 -20.42 21.45
N SER A 192 18.41 -19.65 21.99
CA SER A 192 19.29 -20.04 23.11
C SER A 192 18.48 -20.41 24.37
N SER A 193 17.44 -19.64 24.70
CA SER A 193 16.64 -19.89 25.91
C SER A 193 15.74 -21.12 25.85
N LEU A 194 15.40 -21.61 24.66
CA LEU A 194 14.43 -22.70 24.49
C LEU A 194 15.09 -24.08 24.30
N GLU A 195 16.42 -24.15 24.11
CA GLU A 195 17.15 -25.39 23.80
C GLU A 195 16.52 -26.20 22.65
N THR A 196 15.92 -25.51 21.68
CA THR A 196 15.25 -26.11 20.51
C THR A 196 16.15 -26.09 19.28
N ASN A 197 15.87 -26.97 18.31
CA ASN A 197 16.56 -26.94 17.02
C ASN A 197 16.33 -25.59 16.33
N PHE A 198 17.40 -24.89 16.02
CA PHE A 198 17.37 -23.56 15.42
C PHE A 198 17.94 -23.62 14.00
N LEU A 199 17.13 -23.23 13.02
CA LEU A 199 17.57 -23.08 11.64
C LEU A 199 17.71 -21.60 11.32
N LYS A 200 18.95 -21.11 11.23
CA LYS A 200 19.22 -19.75 10.79
C LYS A 200 19.39 -19.75 9.28
N VAL A 201 18.56 -18.95 8.62
CA VAL A 201 18.53 -18.86 7.17
C VAL A 201 18.65 -17.39 6.77
N VAL A 202 19.67 -17.08 5.99
CA VAL A 202 19.79 -15.78 5.32
C VAL A 202 19.05 -15.91 3.99
N SER A 203 18.01 -15.11 3.77
CA SER A 203 17.09 -15.30 2.64
C SER A 203 17.77 -15.19 1.27
N SER A 204 18.84 -14.40 1.16
CA SER A 204 19.66 -14.29 -0.05
C SER A 204 20.48 -15.55 -0.37
N ALA A 205 20.84 -16.34 0.64
CA ALA A 205 21.62 -17.57 0.47
C ALA A 205 20.78 -18.73 -0.10
N ILE A 206 19.45 -18.63 -0.08
CA ILE A 206 18.53 -19.63 -0.63
C ILE A 206 18.44 -19.54 -2.16
N VAL A 207 18.77 -18.37 -2.73
CA VAL A 207 18.59 -18.10 -4.16
C VAL A 207 19.73 -18.70 -4.96
N ASP A 208 19.42 -19.72 -5.77
CA ASP A 208 20.36 -20.33 -6.71
C ASP A 208 20.03 -19.96 -8.17
N LYS A 209 21.04 -20.04 -9.05
CA LYS A 209 20.92 -19.85 -10.50
C LYS A 209 20.18 -21.01 -11.20
N TYR A 210 20.13 -22.18 -10.56
CA TYR A 210 19.49 -23.36 -11.14
C TYR A 210 17.96 -23.30 -10.95
N ILE A 211 17.23 -23.49 -12.04
CA ILE A 211 15.77 -23.40 -12.08
C ILE A 211 15.16 -24.42 -11.12
N GLY A 212 14.34 -23.95 -10.17
CA GLY A 212 13.60 -24.77 -9.23
C GLY A 212 14.40 -25.29 -8.04
N GLU A 213 15.71 -25.02 -7.97
CA GLU A 213 16.57 -25.47 -6.87
C GLU A 213 16.26 -24.72 -5.57
N SER A 214 16.07 -23.40 -5.65
CA SER A 214 15.65 -22.56 -4.51
C SER A 214 14.33 -23.05 -3.89
N ALA A 215 13.36 -23.45 -4.73
CA ALA A 215 12.09 -24.02 -4.27
C ALA A 215 12.26 -25.44 -3.67
N ARG A 216 13.24 -26.23 -4.14
CA ARG A 216 13.60 -27.51 -3.51
C ARG A 216 14.17 -27.27 -2.11
N LEU A 217 15.06 -26.29 -1.96
CA LEU A 217 15.70 -25.99 -0.68
C LEU A 217 14.68 -25.59 0.40
N ILE A 218 13.67 -24.78 0.04
CA ILE A 218 12.57 -24.43 0.96
C ILE A 218 11.81 -25.69 1.40
N ARG A 219 11.46 -26.59 0.48
CA ARG A 219 10.77 -27.85 0.82
C ARG A 219 11.62 -28.74 1.74
N GLU A 220 12.92 -28.86 1.47
CA GLU A 220 13.82 -29.64 2.32
C GLU A 220 13.99 -29.02 3.71
N MET A 221 14.10 -27.69 3.80
CA MET A 221 14.18 -26.97 5.08
C MET A 221 12.94 -27.19 5.95
N PHE A 222 11.72 -27.02 5.39
CA PHE A 222 10.49 -27.32 6.14
C PHE A 222 10.36 -28.81 6.48
N GLY A 223 10.78 -29.68 5.56
CA GLY A 223 10.80 -31.12 5.81
C GLY A 223 11.78 -31.53 6.91
N TYR A 224 12.93 -30.88 7.02
CA TYR A 224 13.89 -31.10 8.12
C TYR A 224 13.34 -30.59 9.45
N ALA A 225 12.72 -29.40 9.45
CA ALA A 225 12.13 -28.81 10.65
C ALA A 225 10.97 -29.66 11.21
N LYS A 226 10.19 -30.30 10.33
CA LYS A 226 9.09 -31.21 10.70
C LYS A 226 9.59 -32.53 11.29
N GLU A 227 10.74 -33.03 10.82
CA GLU A 227 11.36 -34.25 11.38
C GLU A 227 12.01 -34.00 12.75
N HIS A 228 12.45 -32.76 13.00
CA HIS A 228 13.19 -32.36 14.20
C HIS A 228 12.36 -31.45 15.12
N GLU A 229 11.04 -31.64 15.19
CA GLU A 229 10.16 -30.90 16.09
C GLU A 229 10.48 -31.17 17.58
N PRO A 230 10.52 -30.14 18.45
CA PRO A 230 10.26 -28.71 18.21
C PRO A 230 11.42 -27.96 17.53
N CYS A 231 11.11 -27.15 16.52
CA CYS A 231 12.11 -26.43 15.73
C CYS A 231 11.67 -24.98 15.43
N ILE A 232 12.63 -24.06 15.39
CA ILE A 232 12.43 -22.65 15.03
C ILE A 232 13.19 -22.35 13.74
N ILE A 233 12.48 -21.84 12.74
CA ILE A 233 13.05 -21.34 11.48
C ILE A 233 13.16 -19.83 11.59
N PHE A 234 14.38 -19.30 11.56
CA PHE A 234 14.65 -17.86 11.52
C PHE A 234 15.12 -17.46 10.13
N MET A 235 14.33 -16.62 9.45
CA MET A 235 14.66 -16.04 8.15
C MET A 235 15.04 -14.57 8.31
N ASP A 236 16.31 -14.26 8.10
CA ASP A 236 16.80 -12.88 8.08
C ASP A 236 16.72 -12.28 6.66
N GLU A 237 16.54 -10.97 6.57
CA GLU A 237 16.43 -10.21 5.32
C GLU A 237 15.41 -10.80 4.33
N ILE A 238 14.20 -11.11 4.81
CA ILE A 238 13.16 -11.76 4.00
C ILE A 238 12.76 -10.95 2.76
N ASP A 239 13.05 -9.66 2.71
CA ASP A 239 12.86 -8.79 1.55
C ASP A 239 13.64 -9.23 0.30
N ALA A 240 14.69 -10.05 0.45
CA ALA A 240 15.42 -10.63 -0.69
C ALA A 240 14.56 -11.59 -1.54
N ILE A 241 13.64 -12.33 -0.92
CA ILE A 241 12.76 -13.30 -1.60
C ILE A 241 11.27 -12.96 -1.47
N GLY A 242 10.92 -12.07 -0.55
CA GLY A 242 9.56 -11.69 -0.20
C GLY A 242 9.01 -10.48 -0.95
N GLY A 243 9.71 -10.00 -1.99
CA GLY A 243 9.34 -8.80 -2.74
C GLY A 243 7.95 -8.86 -3.39
N ARG A 244 7.32 -7.69 -3.58
CA ARG A 244 6.02 -7.57 -4.28
C ARG A 244 6.05 -8.19 -5.68
N ARG A 245 4.92 -8.74 -6.10
CA ARG A 245 4.73 -9.31 -7.44
C ARG A 245 4.75 -8.20 -8.49
N PHE A 246 5.68 -8.29 -9.42
CA PHE A 246 5.67 -7.50 -10.64
C PHE A 246 5.07 -8.35 -11.77
N SER A 247 4.06 -7.82 -12.46
CA SER A 247 3.43 -8.44 -13.63
C SER A 247 4.37 -8.45 -14.85
N GLU A 248 5.34 -7.52 -14.90
CA GLU A 248 6.40 -7.44 -15.90
C GLU A 248 7.77 -7.46 -15.20
N GLY A 249 8.27 -8.66 -14.90
CA GLY A 249 9.61 -8.88 -14.30
C GLY A 249 10.54 -9.65 -15.23
N THR A 250 11.85 -9.54 -14.96
CA THR A 250 12.90 -10.31 -15.63
C THR A 250 12.77 -11.81 -15.32
N SER A 251 13.51 -12.65 -16.04
CA SER A 251 13.54 -14.10 -15.76
C SER A 251 14.01 -14.43 -14.34
N ALA A 252 14.89 -13.60 -13.76
CA ALA A 252 15.36 -13.75 -12.38
C ALA A 252 14.22 -13.49 -11.38
N ASP A 253 13.44 -12.44 -11.58
CA ASP A 253 12.30 -12.10 -10.71
C ASP A 253 11.25 -13.21 -10.70
N ARG A 254 11.03 -13.87 -11.85
CA ARG A 254 10.11 -15.02 -11.95
C ARG A 254 10.59 -16.22 -11.14
N GLU A 255 11.89 -16.44 -11.03
CA GLU A 255 12.46 -17.51 -10.20
C GLU A 255 12.29 -17.21 -8.71
N ILE A 256 12.54 -15.96 -8.31
CA ILE A 256 12.32 -15.49 -6.93
C ILE A 256 10.83 -15.60 -6.58
N GLN A 257 9.93 -15.18 -7.46
CA GLN A 257 8.49 -15.34 -7.28
C GLN A 257 8.09 -16.80 -7.12
N ARG A 258 8.67 -17.74 -7.87
CA ARG A 258 8.38 -19.18 -7.69
C ARG A 258 8.82 -19.67 -6.31
N THR A 259 9.97 -19.21 -5.86
CA THR A 259 10.52 -19.50 -4.52
C THR A 259 9.60 -18.95 -3.42
N LEU A 260 9.11 -17.71 -3.59
CA LEU A 260 8.13 -17.10 -2.69
C LEU A 260 6.81 -17.89 -2.66
N MET A 261 6.28 -18.29 -3.82
CA MET A 261 5.03 -19.08 -3.86
C MET A 261 5.17 -20.40 -3.12
N GLU A 262 6.33 -21.07 -3.24
CA GLU A 262 6.61 -22.29 -2.48
C GLU A 262 6.66 -22.00 -0.97
N LEU A 263 7.32 -20.92 -0.55
CA LEU A 263 7.31 -20.49 0.86
C LEU A 263 5.89 -20.28 1.37
N LEU A 264 5.05 -19.54 0.62
CA LEU A 264 3.66 -19.28 0.99
C LEU A 264 2.84 -20.58 1.08
N ASN A 265 3.11 -21.54 0.20
CA ASN A 265 2.46 -22.84 0.23
C ASN A 265 2.89 -23.68 1.45
N GLN A 266 4.15 -23.62 1.87
CA GLN A 266 4.61 -24.30 3.09
C GLN A 266 4.04 -23.66 4.37
N LEU A 267 3.75 -22.34 4.36
CA LEU A 267 3.16 -21.62 5.51
C LEU A 267 1.66 -21.91 5.72
N ASP A 268 0.92 -22.00 4.62
CA ASP A 268 -0.54 -21.97 4.58
C ASP A 268 -1.19 -23.20 3.94
N GLY A 269 -0.37 -24.15 3.48
CA GLY A 269 -0.82 -25.32 2.75
C GLY A 269 -1.67 -26.27 3.59
N PHE A 270 -2.08 -27.38 2.95
CA PHE A 270 -2.90 -28.43 3.57
C PHE A 270 -2.21 -29.11 4.76
N ASP A 271 -0.88 -29.06 4.82
CA ASP A 271 -0.10 -29.64 5.91
C ASP A 271 0.04 -28.65 7.08
N TYR A 272 -0.40 -29.09 8.26
CA TYR A 272 -0.23 -28.33 9.49
C TYR A 272 1.25 -28.32 9.93
N LEU A 273 1.79 -27.14 10.23
CA LEU A 273 3.19 -26.90 10.65
C LEU A 273 3.57 -27.47 12.03
N GLY A 274 2.71 -28.25 12.67
CA GLY A 274 3.03 -28.97 13.91
C GLY A 274 3.55 -28.05 15.02
N LYS A 275 4.72 -28.40 15.58
CA LYS A 275 5.47 -27.61 16.57
C LYS A 275 6.58 -26.76 15.96
N THR A 276 6.59 -26.57 14.63
CA THR A 276 7.54 -25.67 13.97
C THR A 276 7.07 -24.23 14.07
N LYS A 277 7.95 -23.32 14.50
CA LYS A 277 7.69 -21.87 14.59
C LYS A 277 8.59 -21.09 13.64
N ILE A 278 8.07 -19.98 13.15
CA ILE A 278 8.75 -19.19 12.10
C ILE A 278 8.91 -17.76 12.57
N ILE A 279 10.14 -17.26 12.49
CA ILE A 279 10.49 -15.88 12.78
C ILE A 279 11.09 -15.29 11.50
N MET A 280 10.48 -14.25 10.97
CA MET A 280 11.02 -13.50 9.84
C MET A 280 11.50 -12.14 10.33
N ALA A 281 12.63 -11.67 9.80
CA ALA A 281 13.13 -10.33 10.05
C ALA A 281 13.28 -9.57 8.73
N THR A 282 12.84 -8.31 8.72
CA THR A 282 13.10 -7.39 7.62
C THR A 282 13.42 -6.00 8.15
N ASN A 283 14.19 -5.25 7.37
CA ASN A 283 14.26 -3.81 7.57
C ASN A 283 13.04 -3.15 6.91
N ARG A 284 12.65 -3.60 5.71
CA ARG A 284 11.71 -2.94 4.81
C ARG A 284 10.39 -3.73 4.65
N PRO A 285 9.39 -3.53 5.54
CA PRO A 285 8.10 -4.20 5.40
C PRO A 285 7.27 -3.69 4.19
N ASP A 286 7.58 -2.50 3.67
CA ASP A 286 6.92 -1.87 2.52
C ASP A 286 7.09 -2.67 1.23
N THR A 287 8.25 -3.29 1.04
CA THR A 287 8.61 -4.05 -0.17
C THR A 287 8.04 -5.45 -0.19
N LEU A 288 7.50 -5.94 0.92
CA LEU A 288 7.00 -7.30 1.04
C LEU A 288 5.67 -7.50 0.29
N ASP A 289 5.48 -8.72 -0.23
CA ASP A 289 4.21 -9.16 -0.84
C ASP A 289 3.09 -9.14 0.23
N PRO A 290 1.96 -8.44 -0.02
CA PRO A 290 0.81 -8.46 0.87
C PRO A 290 0.31 -9.87 1.23
N ALA A 291 0.50 -10.84 0.34
CA ALA A 291 0.15 -12.23 0.57
C ALA A 291 1.00 -12.86 1.69
N LEU A 292 2.25 -12.44 1.88
CA LEU A 292 3.08 -12.90 3.00
C LEU A 292 2.63 -12.26 4.32
N LEU A 293 2.25 -10.97 4.27
CA LEU A 293 1.79 -10.18 5.43
C LEU A 293 0.37 -10.50 5.90
N ARG A 294 -0.31 -11.44 5.25
CA ARG A 294 -1.69 -11.84 5.56
C ARG A 294 -1.77 -12.63 6.87
N ALA A 295 -2.79 -12.32 7.67
CA ALA A 295 -3.11 -13.05 8.90
C ALA A 295 -3.38 -14.54 8.60
N GLY A 296 -2.82 -15.45 9.42
CA GLY A 296 -2.80 -16.89 9.19
C GLY A 296 -1.44 -17.45 8.76
N ARG A 297 -0.57 -16.60 8.17
CA ARG A 297 0.83 -16.89 7.85
C ARG A 297 1.77 -16.25 8.85
N LEU A 298 1.68 -14.93 8.95
CA LEU A 298 2.39 -14.08 9.91
C LEU A 298 1.34 -13.45 10.83
N ASP A 299 1.15 -14.06 11.99
CA ASP A 299 0.07 -13.70 12.92
C ASP A 299 0.44 -12.50 13.80
N ARG A 300 1.73 -12.35 14.12
CA ARG A 300 2.24 -11.19 14.86
C ARG A 300 3.25 -10.41 14.04
N LYS A 301 3.11 -9.09 14.09
CA LYS A 301 4.01 -8.11 13.46
C LYS A 301 4.53 -7.24 14.58
N ILE A 302 5.77 -7.47 14.98
CA ILE A 302 6.41 -6.78 16.11
C ILE A 302 7.33 -5.72 15.54
N GLU A 303 7.04 -4.47 15.87
CA GLU A 303 7.87 -3.33 15.53
C GLU A 303 9.01 -3.16 16.55
N ILE A 304 10.23 -3.07 16.05
CA ILE A 304 11.42 -2.80 16.85
C ILE A 304 11.96 -1.43 16.44
N GLY A 305 11.44 -0.41 17.12
CA GLY A 305 11.82 0.99 16.95
C GLY A 305 13.22 1.32 17.48
N LEU A 306 13.57 2.61 17.41
CA LEU A 306 14.79 3.12 18.03
C LEU A 306 14.66 3.09 19.57
N PRO A 307 15.77 2.87 20.31
CA PRO A 307 15.72 2.81 21.76
C PRO A 307 15.36 4.17 22.38
N ASN A 308 14.38 4.14 23.28
CA ASN A 308 14.01 5.27 24.16
C ASN A 308 15.17 5.61 25.11
N GLU A 309 15.14 6.77 25.78
CA GLU A 309 16.20 7.19 26.71
C GLU A 309 16.55 6.12 27.76
N ALA A 310 15.54 5.52 28.39
CA ALA A 310 15.72 4.40 29.32
C ALA A 310 16.36 3.17 28.66
N GLY A 311 15.95 2.84 27.43
CA GLY A 311 16.53 1.73 26.67
C GLY A 311 17.98 1.99 26.27
N ARG A 312 18.32 3.23 25.88
CA ARG A 312 19.71 3.63 25.58
C ARG A 312 20.60 3.49 26.80
N LEU A 313 20.09 3.88 27.98
CA LEU A 313 20.80 3.73 29.25
C LEU A 313 21.11 2.26 29.55
N GLU A 314 20.13 1.37 29.39
CA GLU A 314 20.31 -0.07 29.59
C GLU A 314 21.34 -0.68 28.62
N VAL A 315 21.18 -0.42 27.32
CA VAL A 315 22.09 -0.93 26.28
C VAL A 315 23.53 -0.47 26.52
N LEU A 316 23.70 0.79 26.89
CA LEU A 316 25.03 1.35 27.13
C LEU A 316 25.67 0.77 28.41
N LYS A 317 24.89 0.50 29.45
CA LYS A 317 25.37 -0.21 30.65
C LYS A 317 25.83 -1.64 30.33
N ILE A 318 25.03 -2.38 29.55
CA ILE A 318 25.37 -3.77 29.14
C ILE A 318 26.69 -3.80 28.38
N HIS A 319 26.86 -2.93 27.37
CA HIS A 319 28.10 -2.92 26.58
C HIS A 319 29.29 -2.35 27.33
N ALA A 320 29.07 -1.42 28.27
CA ALA A 320 30.14 -0.88 29.08
C ALA A 320 30.59 -1.84 30.18
N GLU A 321 29.82 -2.85 30.59
CA GLU A 321 30.18 -3.77 31.67
C GLU A 321 31.54 -4.48 31.43
N ALA A 322 31.84 -4.83 30.18
CA ALA A 322 33.09 -5.50 29.81
C ALA A 322 34.31 -4.57 29.72
N VAL A 323 34.13 -3.25 29.84
CA VAL A 323 35.20 -2.25 29.67
C VAL A 323 35.75 -1.80 31.02
N VAL A 324 37.08 -1.71 31.13
CA VAL A 324 37.76 -1.16 32.30
C VAL A 324 37.60 0.37 32.33
N LYS A 325 37.07 0.90 33.44
CA LYS A 325 36.68 2.31 33.59
C LYS A 325 37.43 2.96 34.74
N GLU A 326 37.77 4.23 34.57
CA GLU A 326 38.33 5.06 35.64
C GLU A 326 37.20 5.85 36.32
N GLY A 327 36.80 5.43 37.52
CA GLY A 327 35.73 6.07 38.30
C GLY A 327 34.30 5.70 37.88
N GLU A 328 33.31 6.41 38.44
CA GLU A 328 31.90 6.28 38.03
C GLU A 328 31.63 7.13 36.80
N ILE A 329 31.17 6.49 35.73
CA ILE A 329 30.79 7.14 34.47
C ILE A 329 29.35 7.61 34.58
N ASP A 330 29.11 8.89 34.32
CA ASP A 330 27.78 9.45 34.19
C ASP A 330 27.19 9.06 32.84
N TYR A 331 26.41 7.98 32.85
CA TYR A 331 25.71 7.50 31.66
C TYR A 331 24.51 8.36 31.27
N GLU A 332 23.96 9.18 32.16
CA GLU A 332 22.80 10.00 31.85
C GLU A 332 23.16 11.14 30.89
N SER A 333 24.32 11.78 31.09
CA SER A 333 24.82 12.78 30.13
C SER A 333 25.11 12.18 28.75
N VAL A 334 25.68 10.97 28.71
CA VAL A 334 25.96 10.23 27.47
C VAL A 334 24.66 9.86 26.75
N VAL A 335 23.61 9.46 27.48
CA VAL A 335 22.28 9.15 26.93
C VAL A 335 21.60 10.40 26.35
N LYS A 336 21.70 11.55 27.01
CA LYS A 336 21.17 12.83 26.51
C LYS A 336 21.85 13.29 25.22
N MET A 337 23.13 12.96 25.03
CA MET A 337 23.89 13.30 23.82
C MET A 337 23.71 12.29 22.67
N SER A 338 23.19 11.09 22.95
CA SER A 338 23.05 9.98 21.99
C SER A 338 21.66 9.89 21.37
N ASP A 339 21.03 11.04 21.10
CA ASP A 339 19.70 11.04 20.51
C ASP A 339 19.70 10.47 19.08
N GLY A 340 18.68 9.66 18.79
CA GLY A 340 18.55 8.94 17.52
C GLY A 340 19.58 7.83 17.27
N LEU A 341 20.47 7.48 18.21
CA LEU A 341 21.41 6.35 18.06
C LEU A 341 20.68 5.01 18.19
N ASN A 342 21.04 4.04 17.34
CA ASN A 342 20.52 2.66 17.42
C ASN A 342 21.38 1.82 18.41
N GLY A 343 20.97 0.58 18.69
CA GLY A 343 21.72 -0.28 19.61
C GLY A 343 23.15 -0.59 19.15
N ALA A 344 23.36 -0.73 17.83
CA ALA A 344 24.68 -0.95 17.26
C ALA A 344 25.59 0.28 17.41
N ASP A 345 25.05 1.49 17.26
CA ASP A 345 25.77 2.75 17.45
C ASP A 345 26.19 2.92 18.90
N LEU A 346 25.33 2.57 19.87
CA LEU A 346 25.68 2.62 21.30
C LEU A 346 26.82 1.65 21.63
N ARG A 347 26.83 0.45 21.02
CA ARG A 347 27.98 -0.46 21.10
C ARG A 347 29.23 0.17 20.48
N ASN A 348 29.08 0.88 19.37
CA ASN A 348 30.19 1.57 18.71
C ASN A 348 30.74 2.74 19.55
N VAL A 349 29.88 3.47 20.27
CA VAL A 349 30.30 4.52 21.22
C VAL A 349 31.23 3.94 22.29
N VAL A 350 30.89 2.80 22.87
CA VAL A 350 31.75 2.12 23.87
C VAL A 350 33.10 1.71 23.24
N THR A 351 33.07 1.22 22.01
CA THR A 351 34.28 0.81 21.28
C THR A 351 35.19 1.99 20.96
N GLU A 352 34.62 3.11 20.50
CA GLU A 352 35.33 4.35 20.21
C GLU A 352 35.90 5.01 21.48
N ALA A 353 35.19 4.94 22.61
CA ALA A 353 35.71 5.39 23.89
C ALA A 353 36.97 4.60 24.29
N GLY A 354 36.97 3.28 24.09
CA GLY A 354 38.16 2.43 24.28
C GLY A 354 39.31 2.79 23.33
N LEU A 355 39.02 3.11 22.07
CA LEU A 355 40.03 3.54 21.09
C LEU A 355 40.69 4.87 21.48
N PHE A 356 39.95 5.82 22.06
CA PHE A 356 40.54 7.05 22.59
C PHE A 356 41.48 6.78 23.77
N ALA A 357 41.09 5.90 24.70
CA ALA A 357 41.95 5.49 25.81
C ALA A 357 43.25 4.84 25.30
N ILE A 358 43.17 3.92 24.34
CA ILE A 358 44.34 3.27 23.72
C ILE A 358 45.23 4.30 23.01
N LYS A 359 44.64 5.26 22.28
CA LYS A 359 45.39 6.32 21.58
C LYS A 359 46.17 7.21 22.54
N ASP A 360 45.64 7.42 23.75
CA ASP A 360 46.28 8.19 24.82
C ASP A 360 47.18 7.32 25.72
N TYR A 361 47.42 6.04 25.36
CA TYR A 361 48.19 5.07 26.14
C TYR A 361 47.65 4.85 27.57
N ARG A 362 46.33 4.88 27.74
CA ARG A 362 45.64 4.59 29.01
C ARG A 362 45.02 3.20 28.99
N ASP A 363 45.03 2.54 30.15
CA ASP A 363 44.46 1.20 30.36
C ASP A 363 42.98 1.23 30.79
N ALA A 364 42.43 2.43 31.04
CA ALA A 364 41.06 2.64 31.49
C ALA A 364 40.40 3.80 30.72
N VAL A 365 39.09 3.70 30.54
CA VAL A 365 38.26 4.70 29.83
C VAL A 365 37.67 5.70 30.82
N ASN A 366 37.69 6.99 30.46
CA ASN A 366 37.23 8.09 31.31
C ASN A 366 35.94 8.72 30.73
N GLN A 367 35.26 9.56 31.51
CA GLN A 367 34.03 10.26 31.05
C GLN A 367 34.24 11.05 29.76
N ASP A 368 35.40 11.71 29.62
CA ASP A 368 35.71 12.52 28.43
C ASP A 368 35.82 11.67 27.15
N ASP A 369 36.23 10.42 27.26
CA ASP A 369 36.32 9.51 26.10
C ASP A 369 34.93 9.15 25.59
N PHE A 370 33.98 8.87 26.50
CA PHE A 370 32.58 8.65 26.15
C PHE A 370 31.98 9.90 25.49
N ASN A 371 32.24 11.09 26.04
CA ASN A 371 31.74 12.35 25.47
C ASN A 371 32.30 12.60 24.06
N LYS A 372 33.59 12.33 23.82
CA LYS A 372 34.22 12.42 22.50
C LYS A 372 33.67 11.37 21.53
N ALA A 373 33.50 10.14 22.00
CA ALA A 373 32.98 9.03 21.21
C ALA A 373 31.54 9.28 20.74
N VAL A 374 30.65 9.74 21.63
CA VAL A 374 29.26 10.08 21.24
C VAL A 374 29.25 11.15 20.16
N ARG A 375 30.04 12.23 20.30
CA ARG A 375 30.08 13.30 19.28
C ARG A 375 30.56 12.78 17.93
N LYS A 376 31.65 11.99 17.93
CA LYS A 376 32.19 11.39 16.71
C LYS A 376 31.18 10.47 16.01
N VAL A 377 30.52 9.59 16.77
CA VAL A 377 29.51 8.67 16.23
C VAL A 377 28.27 9.42 15.75
N ALA A 378 27.79 10.42 16.50
CA ALA A 378 26.65 11.25 16.10
C ALA A 378 26.93 12.08 14.84
N GLU A 379 28.14 12.60 14.67
CA GLU A 379 28.55 13.31 13.44
C GLU A 379 28.63 12.35 12.24
N SER A 380 29.21 11.16 12.43
CA SER A 380 29.24 10.12 11.39
C SER A 380 27.82 9.71 10.98
N LYS A 381 26.92 9.53 11.95
CA LYS A 381 25.54 9.15 11.69
C LYS A 381 24.76 10.23 10.94
N LYS A 382 25.08 11.52 11.11
CA LYS A 382 24.47 12.60 10.31
C LYS A 382 24.82 12.52 8.82
N LEU A 383 25.95 11.89 8.48
CA LEU A 383 26.36 11.65 7.09
C LEU A 383 25.67 10.40 6.51
N GLU A 384 25.27 9.45 7.36
CA GLU A 384 24.48 8.29 6.96
C GLU A 384 23.05 8.74 6.64
N GLY A 385 22.55 8.34 5.46
CA GLY A 385 21.19 8.68 5.04
C GLY A 385 20.18 8.22 6.09
N LYS A 386 19.34 9.15 6.56
CA LYS A 386 18.22 8.83 7.46
C LYS A 386 17.23 7.92 6.71
N LEU A 387 17.34 6.61 6.94
CA LEU A 387 16.25 5.66 6.67
C LEU A 387 15.18 5.85 7.76
N GLU A 388 14.47 6.97 7.71
CA GLU A 388 13.31 7.18 8.57
C GLU A 388 12.15 6.33 8.03
N TYR A 389 11.76 5.31 8.80
CA TYR A 389 10.48 4.60 8.69
C TYR A 389 9.34 5.45 9.27
N GLN A 390 9.41 6.77 9.10
CA GLN A 390 8.22 7.56 9.24
C GLN A 390 7.49 7.39 7.92
N LYS A 391 6.31 6.77 7.99
CA LYS A 391 5.24 7.15 7.09
C LYS A 391 5.10 8.66 7.32
N PHE A 392 5.79 9.49 6.52
CA PHE A 392 5.61 10.94 6.53
C PHE A 392 4.21 11.16 5.96
N ALA A 393 3.22 10.83 6.76
CA ALA A 393 1.83 11.00 6.44
C ALA A 393 1.43 12.36 6.99
N ILE A 394 0.61 13.06 6.22
CA ILE A 394 0.09 14.36 6.64
C ILE A 394 -1.00 14.11 7.66
N ASP A 395 -0.75 14.59 8.88
CA ASP A 395 -1.60 14.46 10.05
C ASP A 395 -1.73 15.80 10.79
N SER A 396 -2.54 15.85 11.84
CA SER A 396 -2.83 17.06 12.62
C SER A 396 -1.60 17.70 13.27
N HIS A 397 -0.54 16.92 13.52
CA HIS A 397 0.69 17.40 14.15
C HIS A 397 1.64 18.00 13.11
N SER A 398 1.75 17.33 11.96
CA SER A 398 2.69 17.65 10.88
C SER A 398 2.16 18.70 9.91
N ILE A 399 0.84 18.85 9.76
CA ILE A 399 0.23 19.84 8.84
C ILE A 399 0.67 21.28 9.14
N SER A 400 1.04 21.56 10.39
CA SER A 400 1.55 22.87 10.80
C SER A 400 2.87 23.25 10.11
N THR A 401 3.71 22.26 9.75
CA THR A 401 5.02 22.41 9.11
C THR A 401 4.96 22.34 7.58
N LEU A 402 3.76 22.35 7.00
CA LEU A 402 3.57 22.33 5.55
C LEU A 402 4.22 23.56 4.90
N THR A 403 5.12 23.31 3.95
CA THR A 403 5.89 24.35 3.24
C THR A 403 5.83 24.14 1.72
N PRO A 404 5.96 25.21 0.91
CA PRO A 404 6.02 25.09 -0.54
C PRO A 404 7.23 24.24 -0.97
N HIS A 405 7.04 23.31 -1.90
CA HIS A 405 8.10 22.47 -2.49
C HIS A 405 8.29 22.78 -3.98
N CYS A 406 7.24 22.59 -4.79
CA CYS A 406 7.26 22.91 -6.21
C CYS A 406 6.18 23.92 -6.58
N HIS A 407 6.51 24.73 -7.58
CA HIS A 407 5.59 25.66 -8.22
C HIS A 407 5.79 25.63 -9.72
N GLN A 408 4.71 25.43 -10.48
CA GLN A 408 4.74 25.46 -11.93
C GLN A 408 3.56 26.27 -12.47
N ALA A 409 3.83 27.40 -13.10
CA ALA A 409 2.80 28.23 -13.72
C ALA A 409 2.24 27.57 -15.00
N PHE A 410 0.92 27.66 -15.17
CA PHE A 410 0.20 27.25 -16.37
C PHE A 410 -0.79 28.33 -16.79
N PRO A 411 -0.77 28.77 -18.07
CA PRO A 411 -1.79 29.68 -18.57
C PRO A 411 -3.19 29.10 -18.32
N TYR A 412 -4.10 29.88 -17.72
CA TYR A 412 -5.48 29.50 -17.37
C TYR A 412 -5.65 28.44 -16.26
N GLY A 413 -4.55 27.89 -15.74
CA GLY A 413 -4.55 26.99 -14.58
C GLY A 413 -4.95 25.54 -14.86
N VAL A 414 -5.16 24.80 -13.77
CA VAL A 414 -5.39 23.35 -13.76
C VAL A 414 -6.88 23.05 -13.64
N SER A 415 -7.35 22.10 -14.45
CA SER A 415 -8.79 21.89 -14.66
C SER A 415 -9.40 20.75 -13.83
N ALA A 416 -8.59 19.80 -13.37
CA ALA A 416 -9.04 18.63 -12.60
C ALA A 416 -8.03 18.23 -11.51
N THR A 417 -8.47 17.42 -10.54
CA THR A 417 -7.58 16.82 -9.54
C THR A 417 -6.56 15.90 -10.22
N PRO A 418 -5.26 16.00 -9.90
CA PRO A 418 -4.23 15.20 -10.54
C PRO A 418 -4.35 13.71 -10.19
N ALA A 419 -4.05 12.85 -11.15
CA ALA A 419 -3.84 11.41 -10.92
C ALA A 419 -2.37 11.16 -10.60
N LEU A 420 -2.08 10.35 -9.59
CA LEU A 420 -0.71 10.14 -9.11
C LEU A 420 -0.22 8.72 -9.45
N ARG A 421 1.05 8.60 -9.84
CA ARG A 421 1.75 7.32 -9.99
C ARG A 421 3.23 7.47 -9.72
N GLY A 422 3.75 6.73 -8.75
CA GLY A 422 5.15 6.88 -8.34
C GLY A 422 5.37 8.34 -7.93
N ASN A 423 6.33 9.02 -8.55
CA ASN A 423 6.65 10.42 -8.28
C ASN A 423 6.00 11.40 -9.28
N THR A 424 5.08 10.95 -10.13
CA THR A 424 4.53 11.75 -11.24
C THR A 424 3.04 12.03 -11.04
N ALA A 425 2.67 13.29 -11.19
CA ALA A 425 1.30 13.78 -11.24
C ALA A 425 0.87 14.03 -12.69
N TYR A 426 -0.28 13.49 -13.08
CA TYR A 426 -0.89 13.67 -14.39
C TYR A 426 -2.14 14.54 -14.26
N PHE A 427 -2.18 15.67 -14.96
CA PHE A 427 -3.33 16.58 -14.88
C PHE A 427 -3.55 17.37 -16.18
N PRO A 428 -4.82 17.69 -16.50
CA PRO A 428 -5.16 18.59 -17.58
C PRO A 428 -5.23 20.07 -17.13
N THR A 429 -4.87 20.99 -18.01
CA THR A 429 -4.96 22.44 -17.82
C THR A 429 -6.09 23.07 -18.64
N TRP A 430 -6.63 24.21 -18.23
CA TRP A 430 -7.77 24.86 -18.90
C TRP A 430 -7.50 25.29 -20.37
N ASN A 431 -6.25 25.47 -20.75
CA ASN A 431 -5.85 25.74 -22.13
C ASN A 431 -5.69 24.49 -23.02
N GLY A 432 -5.92 23.29 -22.47
CA GLY A 432 -5.85 22.03 -23.23
C GLY A 432 -4.49 21.39 -23.31
N LEU A 433 -3.62 21.59 -22.32
CA LEU A 433 -2.45 20.74 -22.13
C LEU A 433 -2.81 19.59 -21.20
N LEU A 434 -2.29 18.41 -21.51
CA LEU A 434 -2.20 17.29 -20.60
C LEU A 434 -0.75 17.16 -20.17
N VAL A 435 -0.48 17.22 -18.88
CA VAL A 435 0.87 17.35 -18.33
C VAL A 435 1.21 16.15 -17.45
N ALA A 436 2.42 15.62 -17.60
CA ALA A 436 3.07 14.74 -16.63
C ALA A 436 4.17 15.52 -15.89
N TYR A 437 4.01 15.64 -14.59
CA TYR A 437 4.86 16.46 -13.74
C TYR A 437 5.46 15.62 -12.61
N ASP A 438 6.79 15.54 -12.54
CA ASP A 438 7.46 14.93 -11.40
C ASP A 438 7.43 15.91 -10.23
N TYR A 439 6.59 15.61 -9.24
CA TYR A 439 6.37 16.48 -8.08
C TYR A 439 7.49 16.36 -7.04
N THR A 440 8.42 15.42 -7.19
CA THR A 440 9.58 15.29 -6.31
C THR A 440 10.75 16.12 -6.82
N THR A 441 11.01 16.08 -8.13
CA THR A 441 12.10 16.84 -8.79
C THR A 441 11.63 18.19 -9.35
N CYS A 442 10.34 18.49 -9.28
CA CYS A 442 9.70 19.70 -9.81
C CYS A 442 9.87 19.88 -11.33
N THR A 443 9.91 18.80 -12.11
CA THR A 443 10.16 18.84 -13.56
C THR A 443 8.98 18.33 -14.38
N ILE A 444 8.70 19.00 -15.51
CA ILE A 444 7.75 18.49 -16.50
C ILE A 444 8.43 17.37 -17.29
N GLN A 445 7.87 16.16 -17.23
CA GLN A 445 8.36 15.01 -18.00
C GLN A 445 7.92 15.10 -19.46
N TRP A 446 6.64 15.40 -19.68
CA TRP A 446 6.08 15.68 -21.00
C TRP A 446 4.79 16.50 -20.89
N GLN A 447 4.42 17.15 -21.99
CA GLN A 447 3.16 17.88 -22.13
C GLN A 447 2.57 17.66 -23.53
N THR A 448 1.27 17.39 -23.61
CA THR A 448 0.56 17.10 -24.85
C THR A 448 -0.55 18.12 -25.08
N ASN A 449 -0.59 18.72 -26.27
CA ASN A 449 -1.60 19.70 -26.63
C ASN A 449 -2.87 19.02 -27.17
N ILE A 450 -3.83 18.80 -26.28
CA ILE A 450 -5.14 18.21 -26.59
C ILE A 450 -6.01 19.18 -27.39
N THR A 451 -5.91 20.50 -27.16
CA THR A 451 -6.64 21.50 -27.97
C THR A 451 -6.33 21.35 -29.45
N ALA A 452 -5.05 21.21 -29.81
CA ALA A 452 -4.63 21.00 -31.20
C ALA A 452 -5.21 19.69 -31.79
N TYR A 453 -5.28 18.63 -30.97
CA TYR A 453 -5.90 17.37 -31.37
C TYR A 453 -7.41 17.49 -31.60
N LEU A 454 -8.14 18.21 -30.75
CA LEU A 454 -9.58 18.40 -30.91
C LEU A 454 -9.92 19.28 -32.11
N ASN A 455 -9.09 20.29 -32.41
CA ASN A 455 -9.26 21.14 -33.58
C ASN A 455 -9.04 20.38 -34.90
N SER A 456 -8.22 19.31 -34.91
CA SER A 456 -8.08 18.44 -36.09
C SER A 456 -9.17 17.36 -36.20
N TYR A 457 -9.83 17.03 -35.10
CA TYR A 457 -10.93 16.06 -35.06
C TYR A 457 -12.19 16.58 -35.78
N LYS A 458 -12.66 17.77 -35.41
CA LYS A 458 -13.86 18.41 -35.97
C LYS A 458 -13.85 19.92 -35.71
N VAL A 459 -14.55 20.69 -36.52
CA VAL A 459 -14.83 22.12 -36.25
C VAL A 459 -15.98 22.22 -35.24
N PRO A 460 -15.83 23.00 -34.15
CA PRO A 460 -16.86 23.07 -33.11
C PRO A 460 -18.06 23.86 -33.60
N ASP A 461 -19.26 23.45 -33.18
CA ASP A 461 -20.47 24.25 -33.35
C ASP A 461 -20.34 25.61 -32.61
N ARG A 462 -21.07 26.64 -33.04
CA ARG A 462 -21.00 27.98 -32.43
C ARG A 462 -21.29 27.94 -30.92
N TYR A 463 -22.25 27.13 -30.47
CA TYR A 463 -22.61 27.02 -29.06
C TYR A 463 -21.57 26.19 -28.30
N GLN A 464 -21.05 25.14 -28.92
CA GLN A 464 -19.95 24.38 -28.33
C GLN A 464 -18.67 25.22 -28.21
N ALA A 465 -18.36 26.07 -29.19
CA ALA A 465 -17.22 26.98 -29.13
C ALA A 465 -17.38 28.04 -28.04
N ALA A 466 -18.61 28.54 -27.82
CA ALA A 466 -18.92 29.53 -26.81
C ALA A 466 -18.92 28.97 -25.38
N PHE A 467 -19.47 27.76 -25.17
CA PHE A 467 -19.76 27.25 -23.82
C PHE A 467 -18.88 26.05 -23.38
N ALA A 468 -18.13 25.42 -24.30
CA ALA A 468 -17.22 24.32 -23.97
C ALA A 468 -15.74 24.68 -24.23
N SER A 469 -14.94 24.64 -23.16
CA SER A 469 -13.48 24.77 -23.23
C SER A 469 -12.87 23.58 -23.99
N PRO A 470 -11.77 23.76 -24.75
CA PRO A 470 -11.14 22.72 -25.56
C PRO A 470 -10.34 21.66 -24.77
N VAL A 471 -10.75 21.37 -23.55
CA VAL A 471 -10.05 20.42 -22.66
C VAL A 471 -11.00 19.70 -21.72
N SER A 472 -10.49 18.63 -21.14
CA SER A 472 -11.07 17.85 -20.06
C SER A 472 -11.27 18.66 -18.77
N ARG A 473 -12.42 18.49 -18.11
CA ARG A 473 -12.63 18.78 -16.68
C ARG A 473 -12.52 17.51 -15.82
N THR A 474 -12.26 16.37 -16.45
CA THR A 474 -12.26 15.07 -15.79
C THR A 474 -10.88 14.77 -15.22
N SER A 475 -10.83 14.25 -14.00
CA SER A 475 -9.60 13.69 -13.45
C SER A 475 -9.15 12.51 -14.30
N PRO A 476 -7.87 12.47 -14.72
CA PRO A 476 -7.35 11.34 -15.49
C PRO A 476 -7.43 10.03 -14.70
N GLN A 477 -7.54 8.91 -15.41
CA GLN A 477 -7.53 7.57 -14.82
C GLN A 477 -6.38 6.75 -15.38
N LEU A 478 -5.60 6.10 -14.50
CA LEU A 478 -4.45 5.30 -14.89
C LEU A 478 -4.79 3.81 -14.96
N ASP A 479 -4.26 3.14 -15.98
CA ASP A 479 -4.27 1.68 -16.13
C ASP A 479 -2.95 1.22 -16.77
N GLY A 480 -2.12 0.50 -16.01
CA GLY A 480 -0.82 0.04 -16.52
C GLY A 480 0.03 1.21 -17.01
N SER A 481 0.25 1.31 -18.33
CA SER A 481 0.92 2.48 -18.93
C SER A 481 0.05 3.23 -19.94
N THR A 482 -1.26 3.16 -19.76
CA THR A 482 -2.27 3.95 -20.47
C THR A 482 -2.98 4.87 -19.47
N LEU A 483 -3.27 6.08 -19.92
CA LEU A 483 -4.00 7.10 -19.19
C LEU A 483 -5.29 7.42 -19.96
N TYR A 484 -6.42 7.40 -19.27
CA TYR A 484 -7.72 7.72 -19.85
C TYR A 484 -8.20 9.09 -19.39
N ILE A 485 -8.75 9.87 -20.31
CA ILE A 485 -9.24 11.22 -20.03
C ILE A 485 -10.46 11.55 -20.92
N GLY A 486 -11.50 12.13 -20.33
CA GLY A 486 -12.68 12.60 -21.06
C GLY A 486 -12.55 14.07 -21.49
N THR A 487 -13.05 14.47 -22.66
CA THR A 487 -12.98 15.86 -23.14
C THR A 487 -14.31 16.59 -23.05
N LEU A 488 -14.28 17.88 -22.72
CA LEU A 488 -15.51 18.70 -22.77
C LEU A 488 -16.00 18.88 -24.20
N ARG A 489 -15.14 19.21 -25.16
CA ARG A 489 -15.59 19.25 -26.58
C ARG A 489 -15.74 17.85 -27.14
N TYR A 490 -16.85 17.65 -27.86
CA TYR A 490 -17.24 16.41 -28.54
C TYR A 490 -17.45 15.18 -27.67
N ALA A 491 -17.40 15.31 -26.33
CA ALA A 491 -17.49 14.19 -25.40
C ALA A 491 -16.61 12.98 -25.82
N LEU A 492 -15.30 13.21 -26.05
CA LEU A 492 -14.38 12.11 -26.40
C LEU A 492 -13.79 11.49 -25.16
N LEU A 493 -13.60 10.17 -25.17
CA LEU A 493 -12.69 9.46 -24.29
C LEU A 493 -11.38 9.22 -25.04
N LEU A 494 -10.27 9.71 -24.50
CA LEU A 494 -8.94 9.55 -25.07
C LEU A 494 -8.14 8.52 -24.27
N ALA A 495 -7.40 7.66 -24.97
CA ALA A 495 -6.34 6.83 -24.41
C ALA A 495 -4.99 7.46 -24.73
N VAL A 496 -4.15 7.68 -23.73
CA VAL A 496 -2.86 8.36 -23.84
C VAL A 496 -1.77 7.45 -23.25
N ASP A 497 -0.62 7.36 -23.91
CA ASP A 497 0.52 6.62 -23.38
C ASP A 497 1.18 7.40 -22.23
N VAL A 498 1.37 6.74 -21.08
CA VAL A 498 1.86 7.38 -19.85
C VAL A 498 3.34 7.81 -19.97
N GLY A 499 4.14 7.10 -20.75
CA GLY A 499 5.58 7.39 -20.88
C GLY A 499 5.88 8.54 -21.84
N SER A 500 5.10 8.64 -22.91
CA SER A 500 5.35 9.60 -24.00
C SER A 500 4.34 10.73 -24.11
N GLY A 501 3.18 10.62 -23.46
CA GLY A 501 2.06 11.57 -23.61
C GLY A 501 1.33 11.46 -24.94
N LYS A 502 1.66 10.48 -25.79
CA LYS A 502 1.05 10.33 -27.12
C LYS A 502 -0.39 9.84 -27.02
N VAL A 503 -1.32 10.51 -27.70
CA VAL A 503 -2.71 10.02 -27.86
C VAL A 503 -2.69 8.76 -28.74
N LEU A 504 -3.13 7.64 -28.16
CA LEU A 504 -3.19 6.33 -28.80
C LEU A 504 -4.49 6.16 -29.59
N ALA A 505 -5.63 6.51 -28.99
CA ALA A 505 -6.95 6.33 -29.57
C ALA A 505 -7.96 7.33 -28.98
N ASN A 506 -9.10 7.48 -29.66
CA ASN A 506 -10.26 8.21 -29.15
C ASN A 506 -11.55 7.43 -29.44
N VAL A 507 -12.60 7.67 -28.66
CA VAL A 507 -13.97 7.26 -28.95
C VAL A 507 -14.93 8.36 -28.54
N GLN A 508 -15.93 8.64 -29.38
CA GLN A 508 -16.98 9.60 -29.07
C GLN A 508 -18.07 8.94 -28.23
N LEU A 509 -18.33 9.49 -27.04
CA LEU A 509 -19.24 8.92 -26.05
C LEU A 509 -20.71 9.16 -26.40
N ASN A 510 -21.01 10.33 -26.96
CA ASN A 510 -22.36 10.75 -27.36
C ASN A 510 -22.28 11.52 -28.69
N PRO A 511 -23.13 11.19 -29.68
CA PRO A 511 -23.09 11.83 -31.00
C PRO A 511 -23.61 13.28 -31.02
N HIS A 512 -24.34 13.71 -29.99
CA HIS A 512 -24.96 15.05 -29.94
C HIS A 512 -23.90 16.16 -30.06
N PRO A 513 -24.10 17.21 -30.88
CA PRO A 513 -23.10 18.24 -31.13
C PRO A 513 -22.70 19.03 -29.89
N LEU A 514 -23.60 19.15 -28.92
CA LEU A 514 -23.37 19.86 -27.64
C LEU A 514 -23.03 18.91 -26.48
N ALA A 515 -22.78 17.64 -26.74
CA ALA A 515 -22.37 16.70 -25.70
C ALA A 515 -20.96 17.01 -25.16
N ILE A 516 -20.80 16.80 -23.85
CA ILE A 516 -19.55 16.98 -23.11
C ILE A 516 -19.29 15.79 -22.17
N ALA A 517 -18.03 15.48 -21.90
CA ALA A 517 -17.67 14.51 -20.86
C ALA A 517 -17.27 15.26 -19.57
N THR A 518 -18.15 15.25 -18.58
CA THR A 518 -17.92 15.86 -17.26
C THR A 518 -17.58 14.86 -16.18
N MET A 519 -18.08 13.63 -16.32
CA MET A 519 -17.79 12.57 -15.37
C MET A 519 -16.40 11.98 -15.60
N SER A 520 -15.62 11.86 -14.53
CA SER A 520 -14.28 11.26 -14.62
C SER A 520 -14.37 9.76 -14.94
N PRO A 521 -13.52 9.24 -15.84
CA PRO A 521 -13.52 7.81 -16.16
C PRO A 521 -13.09 6.99 -14.94
N THR A 522 -13.77 5.86 -14.72
CA THR A 522 -13.32 4.83 -13.75
C THR A 522 -12.90 3.59 -14.51
N PHE A 523 -11.71 3.06 -14.19
CA PHE A 523 -11.23 1.80 -14.74
C PHE A 523 -11.39 0.68 -13.70
N HIS A 524 -12.03 -0.43 -14.10
CA HIS A 524 -12.18 -1.62 -13.26
C HIS A 524 -12.38 -2.87 -14.12
N ASP A 525 -11.67 -3.95 -13.80
CA ASP A 525 -11.71 -5.24 -14.49
C ASP A 525 -11.63 -5.11 -16.03
N GLY A 526 -10.65 -4.35 -16.53
CA GLY A 526 -10.43 -4.13 -17.97
C GLY A 526 -11.45 -3.21 -18.66
N ARG A 527 -12.42 -2.66 -17.93
CA ARG A 527 -13.49 -1.79 -18.45
C ARG A 527 -13.36 -0.37 -17.92
N ILE A 528 -13.76 0.58 -18.76
CA ILE A 528 -13.76 2.01 -18.50
C ILE A 528 -15.20 2.48 -18.50
N PHE A 529 -15.66 2.99 -17.36
CA PHE A 529 -17.01 3.51 -17.16
C PHE A 529 -16.98 5.03 -17.24
N ILE A 530 -17.83 5.61 -18.09
CA ILE A 530 -17.92 7.05 -18.28
C ILE A 530 -19.32 7.45 -18.77
N GLY A 531 -19.74 8.67 -18.40
CA GLY A 531 -21.05 9.24 -18.68
C GLY A 531 -20.92 10.63 -19.27
N THR A 532 -21.98 11.09 -19.93
CA THR A 532 -21.98 12.36 -20.66
C THR A 532 -23.02 13.33 -20.15
N SER A 533 -22.71 14.62 -20.28
CA SER A 533 -23.63 15.75 -20.07
C SER A 533 -23.67 16.62 -21.31
N SER A 534 -24.33 17.78 -21.23
CA SER A 534 -24.38 18.73 -22.35
C SER A 534 -24.21 20.18 -21.92
N VAL A 535 -23.71 21.00 -22.85
CA VAL A 535 -23.84 22.47 -22.79
C VAL A 535 -25.10 22.99 -23.48
N GLU A 536 -25.99 22.10 -23.95
CA GLU A 536 -27.28 22.49 -24.54
C GLU A 536 -28.11 23.33 -23.58
N GLU A 537 -28.04 23.03 -22.28
CA GLU A 537 -28.65 23.82 -21.21
C GLU A 537 -28.24 25.30 -21.27
N ALA A 538 -26.98 25.60 -21.57
CA ALA A 538 -26.49 26.96 -21.73
C ALA A 538 -26.84 27.58 -23.09
N ALA A 539 -27.00 26.75 -24.14
CA ALA A 539 -27.40 27.22 -25.46
C ALA A 539 -28.80 27.85 -25.45
N THR A 540 -29.67 27.45 -24.52
CA THR A 540 -31.02 28.03 -24.31
C THR A 540 -31.02 29.51 -23.88
N GLN A 541 -29.86 30.07 -23.52
CA GLN A 541 -29.70 31.52 -23.33
C GLN A 541 -29.91 32.31 -24.64
N ASP A 542 -29.63 31.68 -25.78
CA ASP A 542 -30.00 32.22 -27.08
C ASP A 542 -31.45 31.82 -27.37
N VAL A 543 -32.35 32.80 -27.34
CA VAL A 543 -33.78 32.61 -27.62
C VAL A 543 -34.07 32.07 -29.02
N THR A 544 -33.10 32.09 -29.93
CA THR A 544 -33.23 31.51 -31.28
C THR A 544 -32.83 30.03 -31.35
N TYR A 545 -32.29 29.46 -30.27
CA TYR A 545 -31.94 28.05 -30.19
C TYR A 545 -33.20 27.19 -30.05
N ALA A 546 -33.34 26.19 -30.94
CA ALA A 546 -34.41 25.20 -30.85
C ALA A 546 -34.04 24.15 -29.78
N CYS A 547 -34.29 24.50 -28.51
CA CYS A 547 -34.14 23.61 -27.35
C CYS A 547 -35.27 22.56 -27.31
N CYS A 548 -35.04 21.35 -26.79
CA CYS A 548 -33.76 20.68 -26.51
C CYS A 548 -33.81 19.24 -27.03
N SER A 549 -32.65 18.65 -27.35
CA SER A 549 -32.61 17.33 -27.99
C SER A 549 -31.52 16.38 -27.46
N PHE A 550 -30.69 16.84 -26.54
CA PHE A 550 -29.68 16.01 -25.90
C PHE A 550 -30.32 14.93 -25.02
N VAL A 551 -29.71 13.75 -25.02
CA VAL A 551 -30.02 12.68 -24.07
C VAL A 551 -28.72 12.16 -23.49
N GLY A 552 -28.61 12.21 -22.16
CA GLY A 552 -27.45 11.68 -21.44
C GLY A 552 -27.34 10.15 -21.58
N ASN A 553 -26.10 9.66 -21.60
CA ASN A 553 -25.83 8.23 -21.63
C ASN A 553 -24.67 7.86 -20.70
N PHE A 554 -24.69 6.59 -20.25
CA PHE A 554 -23.65 5.95 -19.46
C PHE A 554 -23.18 4.71 -20.22
N ALA A 555 -21.87 4.56 -20.36
CA ALA A 555 -21.29 3.53 -21.21
C ALA A 555 -20.04 2.91 -20.59
N ALA A 556 -19.80 1.64 -20.97
CA ALA A 556 -18.60 0.91 -20.65
C ALA A 556 -17.82 0.57 -21.92
N PHE A 557 -16.50 0.78 -21.87
CA PHE A 557 -15.58 0.50 -22.97
C PHE A 557 -14.44 -0.37 -22.48
N THR A 558 -13.90 -1.22 -23.36
CA THR A 558 -12.57 -1.83 -23.19
C THR A 558 -11.60 -1.14 -24.13
N PHE A 559 -10.31 -1.18 -23.81
CA PHE A 559 -9.26 -0.63 -24.67
C PHE A 559 -8.28 -1.74 -25.08
N ASP A 560 -8.27 -2.10 -26.36
CA ASP A 560 -7.25 -3.00 -26.91
C ASP A 560 -6.02 -2.18 -27.28
N ARG A 561 -5.00 -2.30 -26.44
CA ARG A 561 -3.72 -1.62 -26.63
C ARG A 561 -2.92 -2.10 -27.83
N ARG A 562 -3.10 -3.35 -28.29
CA ARG A 562 -2.40 -3.86 -29.48
C ARG A 562 -2.93 -3.21 -30.75
N GLN A 563 -4.23 -2.94 -30.78
CA GLN A 563 -4.90 -2.31 -31.90
C GLN A 563 -5.04 -0.78 -31.76
N ASN A 564 -4.75 -0.24 -30.57
CA ASN A 564 -5.06 1.14 -30.19
C ASN A 564 -6.51 1.49 -30.50
N LYS A 565 -7.45 0.68 -29.99
CA LYS A 565 -8.86 0.80 -30.32
C LYS A 565 -9.74 0.59 -29.08
N PHE A 566 -10.76 1.43 -28.96
CA PHE A 566 -11.83 1.24 -28.00
C PHE A 566 -12.91 0.30 -28.54
N GLU A 567 -13.43 -0.57 -27.68
CA GLU A 567 -14.57 -1.42 -27.97
C GLU A 567 -15.68 -1.14 -26.96
N THR A 568 -16.87 -0.79 -27.46
CA THR A 568 -18.04 -0.58 -26.62
C THR A 568 -18.56 -1.91 -26.11
N GLN A 569 -18.64 -2.05 -24.78
CA GLN A 569 -19.23 -3.22 -24.13
C GLN A 569 -20.75 -3.05 -24.02
N TRP A 570 -21.17 -1.87 -23.56
CA TRP A 570 -22.58 -1.48 -23.51
C TRP A 570 -22.71 0.05 -23.42
N ASN A 571 -23.86 0.56 -23.85
CA ASN A 571 -24.22 1.98 -23.80
C ASN A 571 -25.71 2.10 -23.46
N ARG A 572 -26.05 2.90 -22.44
CA ARG A 572 -27.42 3.09 -21.94
C ARG A 572 -27.78 4.56 -21.92
N THR A 573 -28.89 4.93 -22.52
CA THR A 573 -29.49 6.26 -22.42
C THR A 573 -30.21 6.40 -21.08
N MET A 574 -30.24 7.62 -20.53
CA MET A 574 -30.88 7.91 -19.24
C MET A 574 -32.37 8.26 -19.38
N LEU A 575 -32.83 8.53 -20.61
CA LEU A 575 -34.20 8.88 -20.93
C LEU A 575 -34.80 7.89 -21.93
N PRO A 576 -36.14 7.68 -21.90
CA PRO A 576 -36.83 6.76 -22.80
C PRO A 576 -37.03 7.35 -24.19
N GLU A 577 -37.18 6.47 -25.18
CA GLU A 577 -37.66 6.85 -26.52
C GLU A 577 -39.19 7.04 -26.53
N PRO A 578 -39.73 8.00 -27.32
CA PRO A 578 -39.01 8.92 -28.20
C PRO A 578 -38.49 10.16 -27.45
N TYR A 579 -37.30 10.62 -27.86
CA TYR A 579 -36.63 11.81 -27.32
C TYR A 579 -36.30 12.81 -28.43
N GLY A 580 -36.11 14.08 -28.09
CA GLY A 580 -35.88 15.17 -29.05
C GLY A 580 -36.61 16.47 -28.69
N VAL A 581 -36.63 17.43 -29.64
CA VAL A 581 -37.26 18.74 -29.44
C VAL A 581 -38.76 18.60 -29.17
N GLY A 582 -39.25 19.15 -28.05
CA GLY A 582 -40.64 19.01 -27.60
C GLY A 582 -40.99 17.61 -27.08
N LEU A 583 -40.00 16.76 -26.87
CA LEU A 583 -40.08 15.44 -26.24
C LEU A 583 -39.11 15.42 -25.04
N TRP A 584 -38.80 14.23 -24.53
CA TRP A 584 -37.80 14.09 -23.48
C TRP A 584 -36.42 14.54 -23.95
N SER A 585 -35.76 15.39 -23.17
CA SER A 585 -34.35 15.76 -23.33
C SER A 585 -33.70 16.07 -21.97
N GLY A 586 -32.38 15.96 -21.88
CA GLY A 586 -31.60 16.10 -20.64
C GLY A 586 -31.12 14.76 -20.08
N GLY A 587 -31.22 14.57 -18.77
CA GLY A 587 -30.71 13.38 -18.07
C GLY A 587 -29.18 13.32 -18.06
N SER A 588 -28.54 14.49 -17.95
CA SER A 588 -27.07 14.65 -17.94
C SER A 588 -26.41 13.92 -16.77
N ILE A 589 -25.21 13.37 -16.95
CA ILE A 589 -24.44 12.73 -15.87
C ILE A 589 -23.29 13.66 -15.45
N TRP A 590 -23.57 14.48 -14.44
CA TRP A 590 -22.57 15.36 -13.84
C TRP A 590 -21.82 14.64 -12.72
N GLY A 591 -20.55 14.99 -12.50
CA GLY A 591 -19.86 14.63 -11.26
C GLY A 591 -18.48 13.99 -11.40
N SER A 592 -18.06 13.35 -10.32
CA SER A 592 -16.76 12.72 -10.11
C SER A 592 -16.73 11.27 -10.64
N GLN A 593 -15.71 10.50 -10.27
CA GLN A 593 -15.58 9.10 -10.70
C GLN A 593 -16.73 8.24 -10.15
N PRO A 594 -17.42 7.41 -10.98
CA PRO A 594 -18.41 6.46 -10.49
C PRO A 594 -17.75 5.41 -9.60
N SER A 595 -18.44 5.01 -8.54
CA SER A 595 -17.98 4.01 -7.59
C SER A 595 -18.50 2.61 -7.94
N ILE A 596 -17.75 1.57 -7.54
CA ILE A 596 -17.99 0.18 -7.94
C ILE A 596 -18.07 -0.71 -6.71
N ASP A 597 -19.13 -1.51 -6.63
CA ASP A 597 -19.26 -2.65 -5.72
C ASP A 597 -18.77 -3.92 -6.41
N GLU A 598 -17.51 -4.28 -6.15
CA GLU A 598 -16.89 -5.49 -6.71
C GLU A 598 -17.59 -6.78 -6.27
N LYS A 599 -18.16 -6.79 -5.05
CA LYS A 599 -18.79 -7.98 -4.46
C LYS A 599 -20.09 -8.33 -5.19
N ARG A 600 -20.85 -7.32 -5.62
CA ARG A 600 -22.12 -7.51 -6.37
C ARG A 600 -21.97 -7.30 -7.87
N GLY A 601 -20.80 -6.84 -8.33
CA GLY A 601 -20.56 -6.49 -9.72
C GLY A 601 -21.41 -5.31 -10.18
N GLN A 602 -21.52 -4.27 -9.36
CA GLN A 602 -22.35 -3.09 -9.64
C GLN A 602 -21.54 -1.80 -9.73
N VAL A 603 -21.94 -0.89 -10.61
CA VAL A 603 -21.39 0.47 -10.71
C VAL A 603 -22.51 1.48 -10.48
N PHE A 604 -22.25 2.48 -9.64
CA PHE A 604 -23.23 3.49 -9.25
C PHE A 604 -23.00 4.80 -10.00
N VAL A 605 -24.10 5.40 -10.47
CA VAL A 605 -24.11 6.70 -11.13
C VAL A 605 -25.34 7.48 -10.69
N ALA A 606 -25.24 8.81 -10.74
CA ALA A 606 -26.36 9.71 -10.49
C ALA A 606 -26.63 10.53 -11.75
N THR A 607 -27.91 10.79 -12.00
CA THR A 607 -28.40 11.54 -13.17
C THR A 607 -28.90 12.91 -12.76
N GLY A 608 -28.82 13.86 -13.68
CA GLY A 608 -29.31 15.21 -13.50
C GLY A 608 -30.67 15.48 -14.14
N ASN A 609 -30.97 16.77 -14.22
CA ASN A 609 -32.23 17.36 -14.63
C ASN A 609 -32.59 17.07 -16.09
N VAL A 610 -33.89 17.19 -16.40
CA VAL A 610 -34.40 17.22 -17.78
C VAL A 610 -34.45 18.66 -18.28
N TYR A 611 -34.26 18.85 -19.58
CA TYR A 611 -34.29 20.18 -20.21
C TYR A 611 -35.66 20.51 -20.80
N ASP A 612 -36.35 19.49 -21.31
CA ASP A 612 -37.67 19.60 -21.90
C ASP A 612 -38.53 18.38 -21.52
N ILE A 613 -39.82 18.62 -21.34
CA ILE A 613 -40.81 17.61 -20.91
C ILE A 613 -41.92 17.53 -21.97
N PRO A 614 -42.36 16.31 -22.37
CA PRO A 614 -43.51 16.14 -23.24
C PRO A 614 -44.79 16.84 -22.75
N ALA A 615 -45.56 17.40 -23.66
CA ALA A 615 -46.75 18.21 -23.34
C ALA A 615 -47.85 17.44 -22.57
N ASP A 616 -47.96 16.13 -22.76
CA ASP A 616 -48.89 15.27 -22.03
C ASP A 616 -48.50 15.11 -20.55
N VAL A 617 -47.20 14.99 -20.27
CA VAL A 617 -46.64 14.94 -18.91
C VAL A 617 -46.76 16.31 -18.24
N GLN A 618 -46.45 17.39 -18.95
CA GLN A 618 -46.66 18.75 -18.45
C GLN A 618 -48.13 18.98 -18.07
N SER A 619 -49.08 18.52 -18.91
CA SER A 619 -50.51 18.61 -18.60
C SER A 619 -50.92 17.78 -17.38
N CYS A 620 -50.23 16.66 -17.10
CA CYS A 620 -50.44 15.88 -15.88
C CYS A 620 -49.93 16.64 -14.65
N ILE A 621 -48.73 17.20 -14.72
CA ILE A 621 -48.13 17.99 -13.64
C ILE A 621 -49.03 19.18 -13.31
N ASP A 622 -49.45 19.96 -14.30
CA ASP A 622 -50.31 21.13 -14.11
C ASP A 622 -51.68 20.80 -13.47
N LYS A 623 -52.16 19.55 -13.61
CA LYS A 623 -53.42 19.07 -13.02
C LYS A 623 -53.27 18.49 -11.61
N THR A 624 -52.07 18.05 -11.26
CA THR A 624 -51.78 17.40 -9.99
C THR A 624 -51.26 18.48 -9.05
N ALA A 625 -52.04 18.89 -8.04
CA ALA A 625 -51.52 19.81 -7.02
C ALA A 625 -50.20 19.26 -6.44
N ASN A 626 -49.19 20.12 -6.28
CA ASN A 626 -47.74 19.90 -6.09
C ASN A 626 -47.26 18.70 -5.22
N ASP A 627 -48.12 17.98 -4.51
CA ASP A 627 -47.75 16.93 -3.56
C ASP A 627 -47.56 15.53 -4.19
N ASN A 628 -47.89 15.30 -5.47
CA ASN A 628 -47.82 13.96 -6.09
C ASN A 628 -47.31 13.95 -7.55
N GLU A 629 -46.49 14.93 -7.93
CA GLU A 629 -45.97 15.12 -9.31
C GLU A 629 -45.16 13.91 -9.83
N THR A 630 -44.55 13.13 -8.93
CA THR A 630 -43.82 11.90 -9.26
C THR A 630 -44.67 10.85 -9.99
N ALA A 631 -45.99 10.85 -9.78
CA ALA A 631 -46.91 9.93 -10.42
C ALA A 631 -47.14 10.21 -11.91
N CYS A 632 -46.80 11.42 -12.38
CA CYS A 632 -46.93 11.81 -13.79
C CYS A 632 -45.77 11.32 -14.67
N TYR A 633 -44.66 10.92 -14.05
CA TYR A 633 -43.46 10.48 -14.76
C TYR A 633 -43.45 8.97 -14.99
N PRO A 634 -43.17 8.51 -16.21
CA PRO A 634 -42.90 7.09 -16.46
C PRO A 634 -41.72 6.57 -15.64
N ASP A 635 -41.78 5.31 -15.20
CA ASP A 635 -40.68 4.62 -14.48
C ASP A 635 -39.37 4.57 -15.29
N THR A 636 -39.45 4.77 -16.60
CA THR A 636 -38.32 4.78 -17.53
C THR A 636 -37.60 6.12 -17.61
N VAL A 637 -38.09 7.16 -16.94
CA VAL A 637 -37.44 8.48 -16.87
C VAL A 637 -36.57 8.54 -15.62
N TRP A 638 -35.26 8.40 -15.82
CA TRP A 638 -34.29 8.37 -14.73
C TRP A 638 -33.69 9.75 -14.45
N GLN A 639 -34.50 10.79 -14.35
CA GLN A 639 -34.04 12.09 -13.85
C GLN A 639 -33.78 12.00 -12.35
N GLU A 640 -32.84 12.78 -11.82
CA GLU A 640 -32.62 12.91 -10.37
C GLU A 640 -32.55 11.58 -9.62
N SER A 641 -31.87 10.62 -10.23
CA SER A 641 -31.91 9.22 -9.82
C SER A 641 -30.51 8.69 -9.55
N VAL A 642 -30.39 7.91 -8.48
CA VAL A 642 -29.23 7.03 -8.26
C VAL A 642 -29.53 5.70 -8.91
N ILE A 643 -28.60 5.23 -9.74
CA ILE A 643 -28.79 4.03 -10.55
C ILE A 643 -27.61 3.08 -10.30
N ALA A 644 -27.92 1.80 -10.07
CA ALA A 644 -26.94 0.73 -10.04
C ALA A 644 -27.00 -0.08 -11.34
N PHE A 645 -25.90 -0.08 -12.09
CA PHE A 645 -25.74 -0.90 -13.29
C PHE A 645 -24.89 -2.12 -13.00
N ASP A 646 -25.24 -3.26 -13.60
CA ASP A 646 -24.36 -4.42 -13.68
C ASP A 646 -23.11 -4.09 -14.52
N VAL A 647 -21.93 -4.33 -13.95
CA VAL A 647 -20.62 -3.99 -14.51
C VAL A 647 -20.40 -4.65 -15.88
N GLY A 648 -20.86 -5.90 -16.05
CA GLY A 648 -20.63 -6.69 -17.27
C GLY A 648 -21.61 -6.39 -18.39
N THR A 649 -22.89 -6.24 -18.08
CA THR A 649 -24.00 -6.21 -19.06
C THR A 649 -24.63 -4.83 -19.25
N GLY A 650 -24.39 -3.90 -18.32
CA GLY A 650 -25.08 -2.62 -18.29
C GLY A 650 -26.58 -2.76 -18.03
N LYS A 651 -27.02 -3.88 -17.45
CA LYS A 651 -28.40 -4.05 -16.99
C LYS A 651 -28.60 -3.21 -15.72
N VAL A 652 -29.73 -2.52 -15.63
CA VAL A 652 -30.10 -1.81 -14.41
C VAL A 652 -30.53 -2.81 -13.34
N ASN A 653 -29.87 -2.77 -12.18
CA ASN A 653 -30.20 -3.61 -11.03
C ASN A 653 -31.26 -2.96 -10.15
N TRP A 654 -31.13 -1.66 -9.88
CA TRP A 654 -32.13 -0.85 -9.18
C TRP A 654 -31.96 0.64 -9.53
N ILE A 655 -33.04 1.40 -9.33
CA ILE A 655 -33.10 2.85 -9.54
C ILE A 655 -33.80 3.45 -8.32
N GLN A 656 -33.25 4.54 -7.79
CA GLN A 656 -33.89 5.33 -6.76
C GLN A 656 -33.96 6.80 -7.21
N ARG A 657 -35.17 7.26 -7.57
CA ARG A 657 -35.45 8.68 -7.85
C ARG A 657 -35.63 9.44 -6.53
N LEU A 658 -34.93 10.57 -6.38
CA LEU A 658 -34.88 11.32 -5.13
C LEU A 658 -35.66 12.65 -5.17
N SER A 659 -35.84 13.24 -6.36
CA SER A 659 -36.64 14.46 -6.55
C SER A 659 -37.79 14.26 -7.55
N ALA A 660 -38.85 15.08 -7.42
CA ALA A 660 -40.10 14.92 -8.16
C ALA A 660 -40.09 15.53 -9.57
N LEU A 661 -39.67 16.79 -9.70
CA LEU A 661 -39.64 17.56 -10.95
C LEU A 661 -38.39 18.44 -10.93
N ASP A 662 -37.57 18.34 -11.97
CA ASP A 662 -36.40 19.18 -12.21
C ASP A 662 -36.25 19.39 -13.73
N ALA A 663 -37.17 20.21 -14.28
CA ALA A 663 -37.19 20.63 -15.67
C ALA A 663 -36.45 21.96 -15.81
N TRP A 664 -35.15 21.91 -15.60
CA TRP A 664 -34.34 23.10 -15.41
C TRP A 664 -33.42 23.39 -16.58
N THR A 665 -33.26 24.66 -16.91
CA THR A 665 -32.25 25.15 -17.85
C THR A 665 -31.60 26.43 -17.33
N LEU A 666 -30.45 26.81 -17.87
CA LEU A 666 -29.68 27.96 -17.38
C LEU A 666 -30.47 29.28 -17.30
N PRO A 667 -31.40 29.60 -18.23
CA PRO A 667 -32.30 30.76 -18.14
C PRO A 667 -33.22 30.78 -16.91
N CYS A 668 -33.48 29.62 -16.28
CA CYS A 668 -34.24 29.53 -15.04
C CYS A 668 -33.52 30.15 -13.83
N LEU A 669 -32.22 30.47 -13.94
CA LEU A 669 -31.49 31.21 -12.92
C LEU A 669 -31.89 32.70 -12.83
N ALA A 670 -32.49 33.29 -13.87
CA ALA A 670 -32.74 34.72 -13.93
C ALA A 670 -33.52 35.26 -12.71
N PRO A 671 -34.64 34.65 -12.27
CA PRO A 671 -35.37 35.08 -11.08
C PRO A 671 -34.55 35.04 -9.78
N LEU A 672 -33.63 34.09 -9.64
CA LEU A 672 -32.77 33.96 -8.45
C LEU A 672 -31.79 35.14 -8.30
N TYR A 673 -31.48 35.82 -9.40
CA TYR A 673 -30.66 37.03 -9.43
C TYR A 673 -31.48 38.33 -9.57
N GLY A 674 -32.80 38.27 -9.34
CA GLY A 674 -33.69 39.43 -9.43
C GLY A 674 -33.96 39.91 -10.86
N LEU A 675 -33.69 39.07 -11.87
CA LEU A 675 -34.00 39.32 -13.28
C LEU A 675 -35.36 38.70 -13.66
N PRO A 676 -36.07 39.22 -14.67
CA PRO A 676 -37.35 38.65 -15.10
C PRO A 676 -37.19 37.22 -15.63
N PRO A 677 -38.21 36.34 -15.44
CA PRO A 677 -38.23 34.99 -16.01
C PRO A 677 -37.99 35.03 -17.52
N GLN A 678 -37.14 34.11 -18.01
CA GLN A 678 -36.82 34.01 -19.43
C GLN A 678 -37.80 33.09 -20.15
N PRO A 679 -38.16 33.37 -21.42
CA PRO A 679 -39.14 32.60 -22.17
C PRO A 679 -38.72 31.16 -22.49
N THR A 680 -37.42 30.86 -22.39
CA THR A 680 -36.85 29.51 -22.59
C THR A 680 -36.80 28.68 -21.30
N CYS A 681 -37.18 29.24 -20.15
CA CYS A 681 -37.38 28.47 -18.92
C CYS A 681 -38.82 27.94 -18.87
N PRO A 682 -39.04 26.65 -18.53
CA PRO A 682 -40.38 26.11 -18.33
C PRO A 682 -41.18 26.91 -17.28
N PRO A 683 -42.52 27.04 -17.41
CA PRO A 683 -43.32 27.81 -16.46
C PRO A 683 -43.22 27.31 -15.02
N ASN A 684 -43.13 25.99 -14.84
CA ASN A 684 -42.97 25.30 -13.57
C ASN A 684 -41.77 24.36 -13.69
N PRO A 685 -40.53 24.87 -13.54
CA PRO A 685 -39.32 24.07 -13.76
C PRO A 685 -38.97 23.17 -12.57
N GLY A 686 -39.59 23.38 -11.40
CA GLY A 686 -39.20 22.71 -10.16
C GLY A 686 -37.93 23.33 -9.52
N PRO A 687 -37.48 22.80 -8.37
CA PRO A 687 -36.21 23.19 -7.77
C PRO A 687 -35.00 22.63 -8.55
N ASP A 688 -33.92 23.42 -8.68
CA ASP A 688 -32.60 22.94 -9.15
C ASP A 688 -32.06 21.92 -8.15
N ALA A 689 -32.21 20.64 -8.52
CA ALA A 689 -31.88 19.52 -7.67
C ALA A 689 -30.86 18.58 -8.32
N ASP A 690 -30.28 18.88 -9.49
CA ASP A 690 -29.42 17.93 -10.18
C ASP A 690 -28.24 17.42 -9.37
N PHE A 691 -27.91 16.14 -9.57
CA PHE A 691 -26.74 15.54 -8.94
C PHE A 691 -25.45 16.09 -9.55
N GLY A 692 -24.81 17.03 -8.86
CA GLY A 692 -23.50 17.57 -9.22
C GLY A 692 -22.29 16.70 -8.85
N MET A 693 -22.49 15.47 -8.38
CA MET A 693 -21.42 14.53 -7.99
C MET A 693 -21.81 13.07 -8.15
N ALA A 694 -20.81 12.19 -8.27
CA ALA A 694 -21.05 10.76 -8.37
C ALA A 694 -21.32 10.13 -6.99
N PRO A 695 -22.16 9.09 -6.90
CA PRO A 695 -22.36 8.35 -5.66
C PRO A 695 -21.08 7.66 -5.19
N SER A 696 -20.82 7.69 -3.88
CA SER A 696 -19.69 7.03 -3.23
C SER A 696 -20.13 5.71 -2.58
N PHE A 697 -19.58 4.59 -3.02
CA PHE A 697 -19.83 3.27 -2.43
C PHE A 697 -18.95 3.04 -1.19
N ILE A 698 -19.56 2.54 -0.12
CA ILE A 698 -18.92 2.28 1.17
C ILE A 698 -19.26 0.84 1.61
N PRO A 699 -18.29 -0.09 1.56
CA PRO A 699 -18.48 -1.41 2.11
C PRO A 699 -18.55 -1.37 3.65
N SER A 700 -19.32 -2.28 4.24
CA SER A 700 -19.55 -2.31 5.69
C SER A 700 -18.37 -2.84 6.51
N HIS A 701 -17.44 -3.58 5.89
CA HIS A 701 -16.32 -4.20 6.59
C HIS A 701 -15.38 -3.15 7.22
N GLY A 702 -15.37 -3.11 8.56
CA GLY A 702 -14.50 -2.21 9.33
C GLY A 702 -15.05 -0.79 9.49
N ARG A 703 -16.29 -0.52 9.06
CA ARG A 703 -16.91 0.81 9.11
C ARG A 703 -18.24 0.78 9.87
N LYS A 704 -18.59 1.91 10.50
CA LYS A 704 -19.87 2.10 11.19
C LYS A 704 -20.95 2.52 10.18
N THR A 705 -21.43 1.57 9.39
CA THR A 705 -22.54 1.80 8.46
C THR A 705 -23.90 1.50 9.10
N PRO A 706 -25.01 2.09 8.61
CA PRO A 706 -26.36 1.76 9.06
C PRO A 706 -26.61 0.26 8.91
N HIS A 707 -27.09 -0.38 9.98
CA HIS A 707 -27.37 -1.83 10.01
C HIS A 707 -26.21 -2.74 9.59
N SER A 708 -24.96 -2.24 9.61
CA SER A 708 -23.79 -2.95 9.06
C SER A 708 -23.97 -3.38 7.60
N ALA A 709 -24.78 -2.65 6.84
CA ALA A 709 -25.01 -2.87 5.42
C ALA A 709 -23.98 -2.12 4.56
N ASP A 710 -23.74 -2.62 3.35
CA ASP A 710 -22.99 -1.88 2.33
C ASP A 710 -23.87 -0.73 1.83
N ILE A 711 -23.35 0.49 1.77
CA ILE A 711 -24.13 1.69 1.46
C ILE A 711 -23.55 2.50 0.32
N VAL A 712 -24.39 3.33 -0.27
CA VAL A 712 -24.03 4.35 -1.24
C VAL A 712 -24.40 5.71 -0.67
N VAL A 713 -23.44 6.62 -0.60
CA VAL A 713 -23.65 8.00 -0.15
C VAL A 713 -23.62 8.94 -1.34
N VAL A 714 -24.62 9.80 -1.44
CA VAL A 714 -24.71 10.82 -2.49
C VAL A 714 -25.42 12.04 -1.94
N GLY A 715 -25.11 13.20 -2.48
CA GLY A 715 -25.68 14.47 -2.08
C GLY A 715 -26.12 15.24 -3.31
N GLN A 716 -27.11 16.08 -3.11
CA GLN A 716 -27.91 16.67 -4.16
C GLN A 716 -27.90 18.20 -4.04
N LYS A 717 -28.06 18.93 -5.15
CA LYS A 717 -27.98 20.39 -5.15
C LYS A 717 -29.04 21.09 -4.29
N ASN A 718 -30.15 20.42 -4.02
CA ASN A 718 -31.18 20.88 -3.08
C ASN A 718 -30.74 20.84 -1.58
N GLY A 719 -29.53 20.35 -1.29
CA GLY A 719 -28.93 20.36 0.04
C GLY A 719 -29.06 19.07 0.82
N PHE A 720 -29.71 18.05 0.26
CA PHE A 720 -29.84 16.76 0.93
C PHE A 720 -28.65 15.84 0.66
N LEU A 721 -28.10 15.28 1.73
CA LEU A 721 -27.17 14.16 1.73
C LEU A 721 -27.92 12.89 2.08
N TYR A 722 -27.78 11.85 1.26
CA TYR A 722 -28.48 10.58 1.37
C TYR A 722 -27.51 9.43 1.61
N ALA A 723 -27.92 8.47 2.43
CA ALA A 723 -27.34 7.14 2.47
C ALA A 723 -28.36 6.10 2.03
N LEU A 724 -27.99 5.31 1.03
CA LEU A 724 -28.83 4.30 0.39
C LEU A 724 -28.23 2.91 0.61
N ASP A 725 -29.05 1.88 0.72
CA ASP A 725 -28.60 0.48 0.65
C ASP A 725 -28.03 0.19 -0.74
N ALA A 726 -26.78 -0.26 -0.81
CA ALA A 726 -26.13 -0.61 -2.07
C ALA A 726 -26.86 -1.77 -2.81
N CYS A 727 -27.61 -2.61 -2.09
CA CYS A 727 -28.28 -3.76 -2.70
C CYS A 727 -29.53 -3.41 -3.50
N ASN A 728 -30.32 -2.44 -3.04
CA ASN A 728 -31.67 -2.19 -3.56
C ASN A 728 -32.06 -0.70 -3.64
N GLY A 729 -31.20 0.22 -3.21
CA GLY A 729 -31.46 1.66 -3.28
C GLY A 729 -32.36 2.20 -2.17
N THR A 730 -32.71 1.41 -1.15
CA THR A 730 -33.54 1.89 -0.03
C THR A 730 -32.80 2.98 0.73
N ILE A 731 -33.46 4.12 0.96
CA ILE A 731 -32.91 5.24 1.74
C ILE A 731 -32.89 4.85 3.22
N TYR A 732 -31.69 4.81 3.82
CA TYR A 732 -31.54 4.62 5.27
C TYR A 732 -31.74 5.92 6.04
N TRP A 733 -31.13 7.00 5.56
CA TRP A 733 -31.30 8.34 6.11
C TRP A 733 -31.06 9.40 5.04
N SER A 734 -31.64 10.58 5.27
CA SER A 734 -31.46 11.79 4.49
C SER A 734 -31.29 12.98 5.43
N THR A 735 -30.27 13.79 5.21
CA THR A 735 -29.95 14.94 6.06
C THR A 735 -29.85 16.20 5.21
N LEU A 736 -30.56 17.26 5.61
CA LEU A 736 -30.42 18.58 4.98
C LEU A 736 -29.14 19.23 5.53
N THR A 737 -28.12 19.33 4.70
CA THR A 737 -26.77 19.80 5.06
C THR A 737 -26.39 21.15 4.46
N GLY A 738 -27.32 21.82 3.80
CA GLY A 738 -27.06 23.09 3.14
C GLY A 738 -28.35 23.91 2.96
N PRO A 739 -28.22 25.15 2.45
CA PRO A 739 -29.38 25.96 2.09
C PRO A 739 -30.19 25.24 1.01
N ASP A 740 -31.51 25.44 1.02
CA ASP A 740 -32.42 24.83 0.04
C ASP A 740 -32.16 25.32 -1.41
N SER A 741 -32.97 24.82 -2.34
CA SER A 741 -32.87 25.06 -3.79
C SER A 741 -32.92 26.54 -4.22
N SER A 742 -33.18 27.49 -3.31
CA SER A 742 -33.16 28.93 -3.59
C SER A 742 -31.76 29.50 -3.85
N SER A 743 -30.70 28.74 -3.55
CA SER A 743 -29.31 29.22 -3.59
C SER A 743 -28.50 28.82 -4.84
N SER A 744 -29.09 28.08 -5.80
CA SER A 744 -28.42 27.51 -6.99
C SER A 744 -27.33 26.47 -6.70
N GLY A 745 -27.37 25.88 -5.50
CA GLY A 745 -26.75 24.60 -5.22
C GLY A 745 -26.04 24.50 -3.87
N ALA A 746 -26.26 23.39 -3.18
CA ALA A 746 -25.73 23.09 -1.86
C ALA A 746 -24.69 21.96 -1.86
N LEU A 747 -25.01 20.73 -2.26
CA LEU A 747 -24.02 19.65 -2.34
C LEU A 747 -23.64 19.38 -3.79
N MET A 748 -22.36 19.54 -4.10
CA MET A 748 -21.81 19.34 -5.44
C MET A 748 -20.30 19.02 -5.36
N TRP A 749 -19.73 18.55 -6.47
CA TRP A 749 -18.29 18.27 -6.65
C TRP A 749 -17.70 17.06 -5.92
N GLY A 750 -18.33 16.54 -4.86
CA GLY A 750 -17.93 15.29 -4.22
C GLY A 750 -18.02 15.32 -2.69
N VAL A 751 -17.89 14.14 -2.09
CA VAL A 751 -17.74 13.95 -0.64
C VAL A 751 -16.53 13.05 -0.38
N THR A 752 -16.02 13.07 0.84
CA THR A 752 -15.03 12.08 1.30
C THR A 752 -15.56 11.38 2.54
N VAL A 753 -15.23 10.10 2.70
CA VAL A 753 -15.83 9.23 3.73
C VAL A 753 -14.73 8.44 4.42
N ASP A 754 -14.79 8.37 5.76
CA ASP A 754 -13.88 7.55 6.58
C ASP A 754 -14.60 6.31 7.16
N GLU A 755 -14.12 5.79 8.30
CA GLU A 755 -14.72 4.64 8.97
C GLU A 755 -16.08 4.90 9.62
N GLY A 756 -16.50 6.15 9.83
CA GLY A 756 -17.74 6.47 10.56
C GLY A 756 -18.39 7.82 10.25
N LYS A 757 -17.86 8.63 9.35
CA LYS A 757 -18.37 9.96 8.99
C LYS A 757 -18.24 10.24 7.49
N VAL A 758 -19.16 11.05 6.99
CA VAL A 758 -19.12 11.66 5.66
C VAL A 758 -18.77 13.13 5.82
N TYR A 759 -17.76 13.59 5.11
CA TYR A 759 -17.33 14.99 5.06
C TYR A 759 -17.79 15.63 3.74
N PHE A 760 -18.37 16.82 3.84
CA PHE A 760 -18.97 17.51 2.70
C PHE A 760 -18.70 19.02 2.75
N THR A 761 -18.86 19.66 1.60
CA THR A 761 -18.86 21.11 1.44
C THR A 761 -20.27 21.56 1.07
N ALA A 762 -20.90 22.35 1.93
CA ALA A 762 -22.18 22.98 1.68
C ALA A 762 -21.94 24.32 0.95
N VAL A 763 -22.16 24.30 -0.36
CA VAL A 763 -22.02 25.45 -1.24
C VAL A 763 -23.23 26.38 -1.05
N ASN A 764 -23.02 27.70 -1.12
CA ASN A 764 -24.10 28.68 -1.03
C ASN A 764 -23.81 29.88 -1.95
N PRO A 765 -23.98 29.72 -3.28
CA PRO A 765 -23.71 30.78 -4.24
C PRO A 765 -24.70 31.95 -4.12
N GLY A 766 -25.96 31.68 -3.77
CA GLY A 766 -27.01 32.70 -3.63
C GLY A 766 -26.89 33.61 -2.39
N LEU A 767 -25.92 33.37 -1.50
CA LEU A 767 -25.76 34.07 -0.23
C LEU A 767 -27.02 34.04 0.65
N ALA A 768 -27.81 32.96 0.54
CA ALA A 768 -29.00 32.77 1.35
C ALA A 768 -28.60 32.64 2.82
N THR A 769 -29.36 33.27 3.73
CA THR A 769 -29.10 33.11 5.17
C THR A 769 -29.62 31.77 5.64
N TRP A 770 -28.77 30.96 6.27
CA TRP A 770 -29.10 29.63 6.77
C TRP A 770 -28.39 29.33 8.11
N THR A 771 -28.82 28.29 8.80
CA THR A 771 -28.38 27.99 10.17
C THR A 771 -27.54 26.72 10.23
N LEU A 772 -26.33 26.83 10.77
CA LEU A 772 -25.41 25.70 10.98
C LEU A 772 -25.87 24.77 12.09
N GLN A 773 -25.59 23.47 11.94
CA GLN A 773 -25.93 22.44 12.91
C GLN A 773 -24.68 21.68 13.40
N PRO A 774 -24.52 21.46 14.73
CA PRO A 774 -25.47 21.72 15.82
C PRO A 774 -25.33 23.12 16.46
N SER A 775 -24.43 23.98 15.98
CA SER A 775 -24.06 25.23 16.67
C SER A 775 -25.19 26.28 16.72
N GLY A 776 -26.17 26.21 15.80
CA GLY A 776 -27.24 27.19 15.68
C GLY A 776 -26.79 28.55 15.13
N MET A 777 -25.57 28.63 14.59
CA MET A 777 -25.01 29.87 14.05
C MET A 777 -25.65 30.21 12.70
N ASN A 778 -26.18 31.42 12.56
CA ASN A 778 -26.69 31.90 11.28
C ASN A 778 -25.54 32.44 10.42
N ILE A 779 -25.44 31.94 9.20
CA ILE A 779 -24.42 32.34 8.22
C ILE A 779 -25.07 32.62 6.87
N SER A 780 -24.35 33.34 6.00
CA SER A 780 -24.77 33.58 4.61
C SER A 780 -23.76 33.09 3.58
N ASN A 781 -22.66 32.47 4.01
CA ASN A 781 -21.66 31.84 3.15
C ASN A 781 -21.81 30.30 3.11
N SER A 782 -20.83 29.64 2.49
CA SER A 782 -20.68 28.19 2.50
C SER A 782 -20.22 27.66 3.87
N ALA A 783 -20.39 26.36 4.08
CA ALA A 783 -19.91 25.66 5.27
C ALA A 783 -19.19 24.35 4.92
N PHE A 784 -18.32 23.92 5.83
CA PHE A 784 -17.78 22.56 5.85
C PHE A 784 -18.48 21.77 6.94
N GLY A 785 -18.81 20.51 6.69
CA GLY A 785 -19.48 19.70 7.68
C GLY A 785 -19.10 18.24 7.63
N ALA A 786 -19.45 17.56 8.72
CA ALA A 786 -19.36 16.12 8.83
C ALA A 786 -20.63 15.56 9.46
N VAL A 787 -21.20 14.51 8.86
CA VAL A 787 -22.29 13.72 9.45
C VAL A 787 -21.81 12.32 9.80
N ASP A 788 -22.37 11.75 10.87
CA ASP A 788 -22.20 10.34 11.22
C ASP A 788 -22.77 9.44 10.11
N LEU A 789 -21.98 8.47 9.68
CA LEU A 789 -22.29 7.58 8.57
C LEU A 789 -23.45 6.63 8.90
N ALA A 790 -23.60 6.22 10.17
CA ALA A 790 -24.63 5.29 10.59
C ALA A 790 -25.99 5.97 10.80
N THR A 791 -26.00 7.20 11.31
CA THR A 791 -27.25 7.88 11.69
C THR A 791 -27.61 9.11 10.86
N GLY A 792 -26.70 9.61 10.03
CA GLY A 792 -26.87 10.86 9.28
C GLY A 792 -26.88 12.13 10.15
N LYS A 793 -26.53 12.03 11.43
CA LYS A 793 -26.57 13.18 12.35
C LYS A 793 -25.29 13.99 12.23
N PHE A 794 -25.38 15.32 12.33
CA PHE A 794 -24.20 16.18 12.34
C PHE A 794 -23.24 15.84 13.47
N ALA A 795 -21.99 15.58 13.12
CA ALA A 795 -20.88 15.54 14.04
C ALA A 795 -20.37 16.98 14.30
N TRP A 796 -20.21 17.77 13.24
CA TRP A 796 -19.87 19.19 13.30
C TRP A 796 -20.19 19.87 11.97
N GLU A 797 -20.36 21.18 12.01
CA GLU A 797 -20.48 22.05 10.85
C GLU A 797 -19.90 23.43 11.19
N VAL A 798 -19.04 23.93 10.31
CA VAL A 798 -18.25 25.14 10.52
C VAL A 798 -18.33 26.05 9.29
N PRO A 799 -18.38 27.38 9.48
CA PRO A 799 -18.42 28.31 8.35
C PRO A 799 -17.09 28.28 7.58
N VAL A 800 -17.18 28.45 6.27
CA VAL A 800 -15.98 28.68 5.44
C VAL A 800 -15.31 30.01 5.88
N PRO A 801 -13.97 30.07 6.02
CA PRO A 801 -13.29 31.30 6.42
C PRO A 801 -13.56 32.48 5.47
N ASN A 802 -13.49 33.70 5.99
CA ASN A 802 -13.61 34.96 5.25
C ASN A 802 -14.94 35.19 4.52
N ASN A 803 -16.02 34.50 4.93
CA ASN A 803 -17.33 34.59 4.29
C ASN A 803 -17.33 34.20 2.80
N TRP A 804 -16.41 33.30 2.42
CA TRP A 804 -16.24 32.88 1.03
C TRP A 804 -17.07 31.65 0.65
N THR A 805 -17.30 31.49 -0.65
CA THR A 805 -17.86 30.27 -1.25
C THR A 805 -16.73 29.26 -1.52
N SER A 806 -17.01 27.98 -1.33
CA SER A 806 -16.09 26.88 -1.64
C SER A 806 -16.77 25.92 -2.61
N PHE A 807 -16.14 25.72 -3.78
CA PHE A 807 -16.60 24.76 -4.80
C PHE A 807 -15.69 23.53 -4.90
N ALA A 808 -14.66 23.42 -4.07
CA ALA A 808 -13.71 22.32 -4.14
C ALA A 808 -14.23 21.11 -3.34
N PRO A 809 -14.08 19.88 -3.86
CA PRO A 809 -14.42 18.69 -3.11
C PRO A 809 -13.44 18.49 -1.94
N PRO A 810 -13.92 17.96 -0.79
CA PRO A 810 -13.04 17.62 0.32
C PRO A 810 -12.19 16.39 0.00
N SER A 811 -10.98 16.36 0.53
CA SER A 811 -10.05 15.23 0.48
C SER A 811 -9.55 14.94 1.90
N MET A 812 -9.15 13.71 2.18
CA MET A 812 -8.72 13.34 3.54
C MET A 812 -7.37 12.63 3.55
N THR A 813 -6.62 12.82 4.64
CA THR A 813 -5.37 12.13 4.95
C THR A 813 -5.32 11.90 6.46
N GLU A 814 -5.14 10.65 6.89
CA GLU A 814 -5.09 10.25 8.30
C GLU A 814 -6.23 10.91 9.15
N ASP A 815 -5.91 11.92 9.96
CA ASP A 815 -6.81 12.68 10.85
C ASP A 815 -7.12 14.12 10.39
N VAL A 816 -6.79 14.48 9.14
CA VAL A 816 -6.99 15.82 8.56
C VAL A 816 -7.88 15.77 7.32
N VAL A 817 -8.78 16.76 7.18
CA VAL A 817 -9.57 17.02 5.98
C VAL A 817 -9.02 18.26 5.28
N LEU A 818 -8.69 18.13 3.99
CA LEU A 818 -8.17 19.21 3.15
C LEU A 818 -9.23 19.64 2.14
N VAL A 819 -9.51 20.94 2.08
CA VAL A 819 -10.52 21.50 1.16
C VAL A 819 -10.03 22.82 0.57
N GLY A 820 -10.38 23.08 -0.69
CA GLY A 820 -10.12 24.36 -1.34
C GLY A 820 -11.21 25.40 -1.09
N VAL A 821 -10.84 26.63 -0.80
CA VAL A 821 -11.74 27.80 -0.72
C VAL A 821 -11.51 28.66 -1.95
N SER A 822 -12.59 29.00 -2.65
CA SER A 822 -12.49 29.56 -4.00
C SER A 822 -12.16 31.05 -4.04
N GLY A 823 -12.34 31.79 -2.94
CA GLY A 823 -12.02 33.23 -2.84
C GLY A 823 -13.13 34.18 -3.32
N PHE A 824 -14.34 33.65 -3.53
CA PHE A 824 -15.54 34.41 -3.94
C PHE A 824 -16.44 34.72 -2.76
N GLN A 825 -17.19 35.80 -2.85
CA GLN A 825 -18.39 36.02 -2.05
C GLN A 825 -19.61 35.93 -2.98
N GLY A 826 -20.32 34.81 -2.95
CA GLY A 826 -21.49 34.54 -3.79
C GLY A 826 -21.18 33.90 -5.16
N GLY A 827 -22.20 33.77 -6.00
CA GLY A 827 -22.19 32.91 -7.20
C GLY A 827 -21.79 33.55 -8.53
N VAL A 828 -21.70 34.89 -8.64
CA VAL A 828 -21.46 35.57 -9.93
C VAL A 828 -20.53 36.77 -9.77
N GLY A 829 -19.38 36.76 -10.47
CA GLY A 829 -18.46 37.89 -10.55
C GLY A 829 -16.97 37.53 -10.68
N ASN A 830 -16.13 38.56 -10.86
CA ASN A 830 -14.68 38.44 -10.71
C ASN A 830 -14.34 38.06 -9.25
N PRO A 831 -13.30 37.25 -9.03
CA PRO A 831 -12.90 36.86 -7.67
C PRO A 831 -12.70 38.09 -6.78
N SER A 832 -13.37 38.10 -5.63
CA SER A 832 -13.19 39.14 -4.61
C SER A 832 -11.78 39.10 -4.01
N SER A 833 -11.15 37.93 -4.00
CA SER A 833 -9.77 37.73 -3.56
C SER A 833 -9.20 36.40 -4.08
N LYS A 834 -7.93 36.13 -3.73
CA LYS A 834 -7.28 34.84 -4.00
C LYS A 834 -7.85 33.76 -3.07
N GLY A 835 -7.99 32.53 -3.58
CA GLY A 835 -8.48 31.39 -2.80
C GLY A 835 -7.48 30.89 -1.76
N SER A 836 -7.80 29.80 -1.06
CA SER A 836 -6.88 29.17 -0.09
C SER A 836 -7.15 27.68 0.05
N ILE A 837 -6.16 26.89 0.44
CA ILE A 837 -6.36 25.53 0.93
C ILE A 837 -6.49 25.56 2.44
N VAL A 838 -7.54 24.95 2.97
CA VAL A 838 -7.78 24.81 4.40
C VAL A 838 -7.59 23.36 4.82
N ALA A 839 -6.93 23.18 5.97
CA ALA A 839 -6.81 21.91 6.66
C ALA A 839 -7.63 21.96 7.94
N LEU A 840 -8.58 21.04 8.07
CA LEU A 840 -9.48 20.92 9.19
C LEU A 840 -9.19 19.63 9.97
N ASP A 841 -9.29 19.71 11.28
CA ASP A 841 -9.30 18.52 12.13
C ASP A 841 -10.56 17.68 11.84
N LYS A 842 -10.35 16.40 11.55
CA LYS A 842 -11.41 15.47 11.16
C LYS A 842 -12.43 15.23 12.26
N ALA A 843 -12.01 15.26 13.53
CA ALA A 843 -12.89 15.00 14.66
C ALA A 843 -13.82 16.18 14.96
N THR A 844 -13.32 17.41 14.85
CA THR A 844 -13.95 18.63 15.38
C THR A 844 -14.31 19.68 14.32
N GLY A 845 -13.74 19.61 13.12
CA GLY A 845 -13.87 20.65 12.10
C GLY A 845 -13.04 21.90 12.39
N THR A 846 -12.17 21.87 13.40
CA THR A 846 -11.35 23.04 13.76
C THR A 846 -10.30 23.33 12.69
N LEU A 847 -10.10 24.60 12.37
CA LEU A 847 -9.11 25.01 11.37
C LEU A 847 -7.69 24.83 11.92
N LEU A 848 -6.93 23.90 11.34
CA LEU A 848 -5.54 23.60 11.72
C LEU A 848 -4.55 24.47 10.96
N LYS A 849 -4.77 24.65 9.66
CA LYS A 849 -3.90 25.44 8.78
C LYS A 849 -4.70 26.03 7.63
N GLN A 850 -4.35 27.24 7.23
CA GLN A 850 -4.80 27.86 6.00
C GLN A 850 -3.58 28.27 5.17
N VAL A 851 -3.53 27.83 3.93
CA VAL A 851 -2.50 28.17 2.95
C VAL A 851 -3.13 29.04 1.87
N GLN A 852 -2.70 30.29 1.79
CA GLN A 852 -3.18 31.22 0.79
C GLN A 852 -2.74 30.75 -0.61
N ALA A 853 -3.69 30.61 -1.53
CA ALA A 853 -3.41 30.28 -2.93
C ALA A 853 -3.10 31.55 -3.73
N GLU A 854 -2.49 31.38 -4.90
CA GLU A 854 -2.12 32.51 -5.78
C GLU A 854 -3.29 33.03 -6.62
N SER A 855 -4.29 32.18 -6.85
CA SER A 855 -5.50 32.45 -7.62
C SER A 855 -6.67 31.63 -7.03
N VAL A 856 -7.77 31.54 -7.76
CA VAL A 856 -8.98 30.80 -7.37
C VAL A 856 -8.72 29.29 -7.32
N VAL A 857 -9.36 28.62 -6.35
CA VAL A 857 -9.27 27.17 -6.14
C VAL A 857 -10.63 26.53 -6.36
N TYR A 858 -10.72 25.62 -7.34
CA TYR A 858 -11.91 24.81 -7.63
C TYR A 858 -11.59 23.30 -7.70
N GLY A 859 -10.35 22.93 -8.02
CA GLY A 859 -9.94 21.53 -8.08
C GLY A 859 -9.82 20.90 -6.68
N GLY A 860 -9.99 19.58 -6.61
CA GLY A 860 -9.71 18.81 -5.39
C GLY A 860 -8.21 18.72 -5.10
N VAL A 861 -7.88 18.36 -3.88
CA VAL A 861 -6.50 18.24 -3.38
C VAL A 861 -6.06 16.77 -3.46
N ALA A 862 -4.89 16.50 -4.03
CA ALA A 862 -4.31 15.16 -4.01
C ALA A 862 -3.22 15.10 -2.92
N VAL A 863 -3.17 13.98 -2.20
CA VAL A 863 -2.18 13.73 -1.14
C VAL A 863 -1.50 12.41 -1.43
N GLU A 864 -0.16 12.40 -1.40
CA GLU A 864 0.65 11.19 -1.52
C GLU A 864 1.86 11.30 -0.60
N GLY A 865 1.91 10.43 0.42
CA GLY A 865 2.92 10.50 1.47
C GLY A 865 2.94 11.88 2.13
N GLN A 866 4.08 12.57 2.01
CA GLN A 866 4.33 13.88 2.63
C GLN A 866 3.93 15.07 1.77
N TYR A 867 3.40 14.83 0.56
CA TYR A 867 3.13 15.87 -0.43
C TYR A 867 1.64 16.18 -0.53
N VAL A 868 1.30 17.47 -0.51
CA VAL A 868 -0.03 18.01 -0.87
C VAL A 868 0.09 18.67 -2.23
N MET A 869 -0.76 18.26 -3.17
CA MET A 869 -0.74 18.76 -4.55
C MET A 869 -2.10 19.32 -4.92
N TYR A 870 -2.11 20.54 -5.45
CA TYR A 870 -3.34 21.17 -5.91
C TYR A 870 -3.09 22.14 -7.05
N GLY A 871 -4.11 22.26 -7.90
CA GLY A 871 -4.15 23.20 -9.00
C GLY A 871 -4.87 24.49 -8.65
N VAL A 872 -4.41 25.62 -9.19
CA VAL A 872 -5.07 26.93 -9.07
C VAL A 872 -5.22 27.57 -10.46
N GLY A 873 -6.13 28.54 -10.54
CA GLY A 873 -6.52 29.16 -11.80
C GLY A 873 -7.61 28.33 -12.46
N TYR A 874 -8.80 28.92 -12.54
CA TYR A 874 -9.99 28.27 -13.08
C TYR A 874 -10.67 29.25 -14.04
N ALA A 875 -10.84 28.85 -15.29
CA ALA A 875 -11.43 29.69 -16.33
C ALA A 875 -12.75 29.06 -16.79
N LYS A 876 -13.88 29.44 -16.19
CA LYS A 876 -15.18 29.20 -16.83
C LYS A 876 -16.29 30.19 -16.43
N ASN A 877 -17.20 30.31 -17.38
CA ASN A 877 -18.53 30.92 -17.36
C ASN A 877 -18.65 32.44 -17.22
N PHE A 878 -17.87 33.17 -16.41
CA PHE A 878 -18.05 34.65 -16.29
C PHE A 878 -16.80 35.42 -15.84
N GLN A 879 -15.59 34.84 -15.90
CA GLN A 879 -14.38 35.38 -15.24
C GLN A 879 -13.25 35.70 -16.21
N VAL A 880 -12.51 36.78 -15.93
CA VAL A 880 -11.27 37.12 -16.64
C VAL A 880 -10.24 36.03 -16.38
N ALA A 881 -9.58 35.56 -17.43
CA ALA A 881 -8.53 34.55 -17.34
C ALA A 881 -7.41 35.01 -16.40
N ASP A 882 -7.35 34.41 -15.21
CA ASP A 882 -6.31 34.67 -14.22
C ASP A 882 -5.12 33.72 -14.42
N VAL A 883 -3.95 34.09 -13.92
CA VAL A 883 -2.74 33.27 -13.98
C VAL A 883 -2.92 32.06 -13.04
N GLY A 884 -2.83 30.85 -13.58
CA GLY A 884 -2.93 29.62 -12.79
C GLY A 884 -1.58 28.92 -12.58
N SER A 885 -1.55 27.98 -11.65
CA SER A 885 -0.34 27.21 -11.33
C SER A 885 -0.69 25.83 -10.76
N PHE A 886 0.24 24.89 -10.85
CA PHE A 886 0.22 23.64 -10.11
C PHE A 886 1.18 23.77 -8.93
N ASN A 887 0.67 23.53 -7.73
CA ASN A 887 1.39 23.76 -6.49
C ASN A 887 1.60 22.44 -5.76
N VAL A 888 2.82 22.23 -5.29
CA VAL A 888 3.19 21.08 -4.46
C VAL A 888 3.76 21.61 -3.15
N TYR A 889 3.18 21.17 -2.05
CA TYR A 889 3.64 21.46 -0.71
C TYR A 889 4.13 20.17 -0.07
N GLN A 890 5.08 20.27 0.86
CA GLN A 890 5.59 19.13 1.60
C GLN A 890 5.65 19.42 3.10
N VAL A 891 5.44 18.38 3.89
CA VAL A 891 5.72 18.39 5.33
C VAL A 891 7.22 18.17 5.52
N ILE A 892 7.87 19.07 6.25
CA ILE A 892 9.26 18.87 6.67
C ILE A 892 9.24 18.25 8.07
N GLY A 893 9.72 17.01 8.19
CA GLY A 893 10.00 16.39 9.49
C GLY A 893 10.92 17.30 10.30
N GLY A 894 10.57 17.53 11.57
CA GLY A 894 11.18 18.56 12.40
C GLY A 894 12.70 18.67 12.31
N LYS A 895 13.12 19.88 11.89
CA LYS A 895 14.45 20.55 11.97
C LYS A 895 15.48 20.25 10.86
N GLY A 896 15.59 21.27 9.99
CA GLY A 896 16.77 21.58 9.20
C GLY A 896 16.52 22.84 8.36
N SER A 897 16.41 24.01 8.99
CA SER A 897 16.37 25.28 8.27
C SER A 897 17.68 25.46 7.49
N VAL A 898 17.71 25.09 6.23
CA VAL A 898 18.64 25.69 5.28
C VAL A 898 18.02 27.02 4.91
N ALA A 899 18.44 28.06 5.62
CA ALA A 899 18.20 29.42 5.19
C ALA A 899 18.72 29.56 3.76
N ALA A 900 17.82 29.77 2.81
CA ALA A 900 18.17 30.25 1.49
C ALA A 900 18.87 31.60 1.70
N ARG A 901 20.20 31.62 1.51
CA ARG A 901 20.94 32.89 1.38
C ARG A 901 20.47 33.52 0.08
N GLY A 902 19.52 34.45 0.19
CA GLY A 902 19.26 35.44 -0.84
C GLY A 902 20.53 36.26 -1.03
N GLY A 903 21.11 36.15 -2.22
CA GLY A 903 22.09 37.13 -2.69
C GLY A 903 21.33 38.40 -3.08
N GLU A 904 21.18 39.31 -2.14
CA GLU A 904 20.99 40.72 -2.45
C GLU A 904 22.35 41.30 -2.79
N ALA A 905 22.53 41.63 -4.06
CA ALA A 905 23.56 42.54 -4.52
C ALA A 905 23.17 43.94 -4.09
N ASP A 906 24.03 44.59 -3.31
CA ASP A 906 23.95 46.03 -3.04
C ASP A 906 25.17 46.71 -3.70
N PRO A 907 25.01 47.92 -4.27
CA PRO A 907 25.89 48.45 -5.30
C PRO A 907 27.04 49.28 -4.70
N HIS A 908 28.27 48.94 -5.07
CA HIS A 908 29.41 49.86 -5.12
C HIS A 908 30.39 49.46 -6.21
#